data_AF-A0AAW7JTP9-F1
#
_entry.id   AF-A0AAW7JTP9-F1
#
_cell.length_a   1.000
_cell.length_b   1.000
_cell.length_c   1.000
_cell.angle_alpha   90.00
_cell.angle_beta   90.00
_cell.angle_gamma   90.00
#
_symmetry.space_group_name_H-M   'P 1'
#
loop_
_entity.id
_entity.type
_entity.pdbx_description
1 polymer ?
#
loop_
_entity_poly.entity_id
_entity_poly.type
_entity_poly.pdbx_seq_one_letter_code
_entity_poly.pdbx_strand_id
1 'polypeptide(L)'
;MTIAACSTQKNTAKSRWWHAFNARYNTYYNGAQAYIEGSLEKEQGNRDNFTEMIPLYTVGNKNSRELGKSNFDRAIEKCQKAIKLHSIKRKPVWTKKRRKTEKDLEWLGRKEYNPFLWKAWLLMGRSQFNKGDFDEAASTFSYMSRLYQTQPAIYGKARAWLAKCYLEEGWIYDAEDVIRNMQRDSIHWQARKEWDYTYASYYIHTGDYAKAIPYLRKVIKHEMRSKQRAREWYLMGQLHSALGNKAEAMKAYKRVIRQNPPYEVEFNAHIAMTEVMSGSQSKKMIKRLRRMASSDKNKDYLDQVYYAIGNIYLTQKDTLNAIIAYEKGNSGSTRNGIEKGVLLLKLGGLYWERERYSDAQRCYGEAIGLLDKERKDYEELSRRSKVLDELVPYTDAVHLQDSLQALAKMGEKERNEAIDRVIEELKKKEKEEQDRLAEQNAQNVIAQNGGNAGNTGNANRQNQRPGNKSSVWYFYNQMAVNQGKAEFQKIWGKRENVDNWQRVNKTVVAFDTPQEMTEEQLDSIARAEALADSLEQVADSAQNDPHKREYYLKQIPFTEEQVQASNLIIMDGLYNSGVIFKDKLDNLPLSEKALRRITDSYPEYENMADVFYHLFLLYSRMGDPQTAETYVEKLRQSYPESPWTTLLTDPYFAENAKFGEHIEDSIYAATYDAFKADRLQEVAANLKISETRFPLGANRDKFIFIGGLGKLNNGDAEGCVTDMNTLVEKFPQSELSNLAGMIVNGVKAGRRIYGGKFDMSNVWERRTETMAPADSTAEKTLSNERNTDFLFIFAYSPDSVDENRLLYELAKYNFTSYMVRNFDIVIEPMEGINRMTVSGFRNYDEALQYARQLYGQQNIIRQAAHSRTIIISKTNLPLLGTKYSYDDYDKFYNKHFAPLKVSTLHLLTEPTEITTVRRKDNGMTPEEIDRLLDNGTFIDNGLDVEPAETGTIVAPEETAPEKDDGGTVIPAEGTNDEGDAQGGTTIVPEPETPVQPEKKPETVDKGVTVSPAENKQKEDRKDEAVRQEHTVSPAPGKTEDVKKDVVTEPDDSIIIPLEELKDDSTQKEKPKEEPKQPLKKENEGGKTTPKKQQEENSGQEKKQPAEQLEEEFYFDDTPQDTGNKRKKDVPDVTDDEYYDLEGF
;
A
#
# COMPACT_ATOMS: atom_id res chain seq x y z
N MET A 1 33.89 -59.49 -8.80
CA MET A 1 34.40 -58.21 -9.31
C MET A 1 34.08 -57.14 -8.26
N THR A 2 35.08 -56.58 -7.58
CA THR A 2 34.86 -55.72 -6.40
C THR A 2 34.42 -54.31 -6.80
N ILE A 3 33.23 -53.90 -6.37
CA ILE A 3 32.71 -52.54 -6.55
C ILE A 3 33.29 -51.65 -5.42
N ALA A 4 34.55 -51.27 -5.57
CA ALA A 4 35.14 -50.25 -4.71
C ALA A 4 34.40 -48.91 -4.94
N ALA A 5 33.97 -48.26 -3.86
CA ALA A 5 33.23 -47.00 -3.92
C ALA A 5 33.98 -45.96 -4.76
N CYS A 6 33.38 -45.56 -5.89
CA CYS A 6 33.94 -44.49 -6.70
C CYS A 6 33.80 -43.15 -5.96
N SER A 7 34.92 -42.42 -5.84
CA SER A 7 34.98 -41.12 -5.19
C SER A 7 34.87 -39.98 -6.20
N THR A 8 34.12 -38.93 -5.85
CA THR A 8 33.99 -37.68 -6.61
C THR A 8 35.32 -36.97 -6.83
N GLN A 9 36.33 -37.25 -5.99
CA GLN A 9 37.71 -36.79 -6.14
C GLN A 9 38.43 -37.38 -7.38
N LYS A 10 37.84 -38.36 -8.09
CA LYS A 10 38.39 -38.96 -9.32
C LYS A 10 37.44 -38.74 -10.49
N ASN A 11 37.86 -37.98 -11.51
CA ASN A 11 37.07 -37.76 -12.72
C ASN A 11 37.46 -38.77 -13.83
N THR A 12 36.78 -39.91 -13.86
CA THR A 12 36.96 -41.00 -14.83
C THR A 12 35.62 -41.35 -15.48
N ALA A 13 35.61 -42.09 -16.60
CA ALA A 13 34.35 -42.54 -17.20
C ALA A 13 33.51 -43.39 -16.23
N LYS A 14 34.14 -44.32 -15.49
CA LYS A 14 33.45 -45.18 -14.52
C LYS A 14 32.89 -44.40 -13.33
N SER A 15 33.64 -43.45 -12.78
CA SER A 15 33.14 -42.63 -11.66
C SER A 15 32.07 -41.63 -12.10
N ARG A 16 32.20 -40.98 -13.27
CA ARG A 16 31.12 -40.14 -13.84
C ARG A 16 29.83 -40.94 -14.01
N TRP A 17 29.91 -42.15 -14.57
CA TRP A 17 28.75 -43.04 -14.70
C TRP A 17 28.16 -43.42 -13.33
N TRP A 18 29.00 -43.83 -12.38
CA TRP A 18 28.56 -44.22 -11.03
C TRP A 18 27.84 -43.09 -10.28
N HIS A 19 28.40 -41.87 -10.27
CA HIS A 19 27.77 -40.73 -9.60
C HIS A 19 26.54 -40.22 -10.37
N ALA A 20 26.50 -40.30 -11.70
CA ALA A 20 25.30 -39.98 -12.48
C ALA A 20 24.16 -40.97 -12.22
N PHE A 21 24.46 -42.27 -12.23
CA PHE A 21 23.48 -43.34 -11.99
C PHE A 21 22.86 -43.25 -10.58
N ASN A 22 23.70 -43.12 -9.54
CA ASN A 22 23.21 -42.99 -8.17
C ASN A 22 22.47 -41.66 -7.93
N ALA A 23 22.90 -40.55 -8.55
CA ALA A 23 22.15 -39.30 -8.51
C ALA A 23 20.75 -39.48 -9.12
N ARG A 24 20.65 -40.14 -10.29
CA ARG A 24 19.40 -40.37 -11.03
C ARG A 24 18.41 -41.24 -10.25
N TYR A 25 18.82 -42.44 -9.84
CA TYR A 25 17.91 -43.48 -9.36
C TYR A 25 17.73 -43.53 -7.82
N ASN A 26 18.44 -42.67 -7.07
CA ASN A 26 18.24 -42.55 -5.61
C ASN A 26 17.77 -41.14 -5.23
N THR A 27 18.66 -40.14 -5.26
CA THR A 27 18.33 -38.81 -4.76
C THR A 27 17.37 -38.04 -5.67
N TYR A 28 17.61 -38.01 -6.98
CA TYR A 28 16.77 -37.26 -7.92
C TYR A 28 15.37 -37.87 -8.07
N TYR A 29 15.26 -39.20 -8.19
CA TYR A 29 13.95 -39.86 -8.29
C TYR A 29 13.01 -39.49 -7.13
N ASN A 30 13.50 -39.57 -5.90
CA ASN A 30 12.72 -39.19 -4.71
C ASN A 30 12.40 -37.69 -4.65
N GLY A 31 13.29 -36.83 -5.15
CA GLY A 31 13.01 -35.40 -5.27
C GLY A 31 11.98 -35.07 -6.35
N ALA A 32 12.04 -35.77 -7.49
CA ALA A 32 11.09 -35.61 -8.59
C ALA A 32 9.69 -36.06 -8.18
N GLN A 33 9.56 -37.20 -7.50
CA GLN A 33 8.29 -37.67 -6.96
C GLN A 33 7.65 -36.66 -6.00
N ALA A 34 8.44 -36.07 -5.09
CA ALA A 34 7.96 -35.03 -4.18
C ALA A 34 7.57 -33.73 -4.91
N TYR A 35 8.29 -33.35 -5.97
CA TYR A 35 7.91 -32.20 -6.82
C TYR A 35 6.60 -32.43 -7.58
N ILE A 36 6.39 -33.65 -8.11
CA ILE A 36 5.14 -34.08 -8.76
C ILE A 36 3.98 -34.00 -7.75
N GLU A 37 4.16 -34.52 -6.54
CA GLU A 37 3.17 -34.49 -5.45
C GLU A 37 2.79 -33.07 -5.05
N GLY A 38 3.77 -32.18 -4.83
CA GLY A 38 3.51 -30.76 -4.51
C GLY A 38 2.85 -30.00 -5.67
N SER A 39 3.20 -30.30 -6.92
CA SER A 39 2.60 -29.69 -8.11
C SER A 39 1.15 -30.17 -8.33
N LEU A 40 0.85 -31.44 -8.05
CA LEU A 40 -0.49 -32.00 -8.05
C LEU A 40 -1.36 -31.42 -6.93
N GLU A 41 -0.81 -31.25 -5.73
CA GLU A 41 -1.47 -30.63 -4.58
C GLU A 41 -1.86 -29.19 -4.90
N LYS A 42 -0.93 -28.42 -5.50
CA LYS A 42 -1.18 -27.04 -5.97
C LYS A 42 -2.21 -26.97 -7.10
N GLU A 43 -2.12 -27.80 -8.14
CA GLU A 43 -3.12 -27.82 -9.23
C GLU A 43 -4.53 -28.29 -8.76
N GLN A 44 -4.61 -28.96 -7.61
CA GLN A 44 -5.89 -29.40 -7.02
C GLN A 44 -6.49 -28.40 -6.04
N GLY A 45 -5.66 -27.72 -5.23
CA GLY A 45 -6.12 -26.74 -4.24
C GLY A 45 -6.20 -25.30 -4.75
N ASN A 46 -5.56 -24.96 -5.86
CA ASN A 46 -5.50 -23.59 -6.39
C ASN A 46 -6.90 -23.02 -6.69
N ARG A 47 -7.17 -21.81 -6.18
CA ARG A 47 -8.32 -21.00 -6.58
C ARG A 47 -7.83 -19.73 -7.28
N ASP A 48 -8.33 -19.50 -8.48
CA ASP A 48 -8.01 -18.32 -9.28
C ASP A 48 -9.01 -17.18 -8.98
N ASN A 49 -8.51 -15.94 -8.87
CA ASN A 49 -9.39 -14.76 -8.84
C ASN A 49 -9.84 -14.44 -10.27
N PHE A 50 -11.02 -14.92 -10.66
CA PHE A 50 -11.56 -14.70 -12.01
C PHE A 50 -12.04 -13.25 -12.29
N THR A 51 -12.08 -12.37 -11.28
CA THR A 51 -12.38 -10.94 -11.48
C THR A 51 -11.21 -10.14 -12.04
N GLU A 52 -10.01 -10.74 -12.04
CA GLU A 52 -8.75 -10.16 -12.49
C GLU A 52 -8.09 -11.08 -13.54
N MET A 53 -7.02 -10.60 -14.18
CA MET A 53 -6.27 -11.44 -15.13
C MET A 53 -5.50 -12.52 -14.38
N ILE A 54 -5.82 -13.79 -14.64
CA ILE A 54 -5.21 -14.90 -13.88
C ILE A 54 -3.72 -15.06 -14.27
N PRO A 55 -2.79 -15.26 -13.32
CA PRO A 55 -1.37 -15.38 -13.62
C PRO A 55 -1.08 -16.64 -14.44
N LEU A 56 -0.05 -16.64 -15.29
CA LEU A 56 0.27 -17.81 -16.13
C LEU A 56 0.58 -19.06 -15.28
N TYR A 57 1.28 -18.86 -14.15
CA TYR A 57 1.60 -19.90 -13.18
C TYR A 57 0.70 -19.78 -11.95
N THR A 58 0.28 -20.92 -11.38
CA THR A 58 -0.57 -20.96 -10.17
C THR A 58 0.12 -20.43 -8.91
N VAL A 59 1.45 -20.37 -8.88
CA VAL A 59 2.22 -19.79 -7.75
C VAL A 59 2.12 -18.26 -7.67
N GLY A 60 1.77 -17.59 -8.78
CA GLY A 60 1.44 -16.16 -8.78
C GLY A 60 0.22 -15.84 -7.91
N ASN A 61 -0.74 -16.78 -7.76
CA ASN A 61 -1.89 -16.62 -6.87
C ASN A 61 -1.47 -16.63 -5.40
N LYS A 62 -1.40 -15.45 -4.76
CA LYS A 62 -1.07 -15.28 -3.33
C LYS A 62 -1.79 -16.28 -2.42
N ASN A 63 -3.11 -16.37 -2.57
CA ASN A 63 -4.02 -17.24 -1.80
C ASN A 63 -3.81 -18.76 -2.01
N SER A 64 -2.91 -19.16 -2.91
CA SER A 64 -2.59 -20.56 -3.24
C SER A 64 -1.07 -20.81 -3.34
N ARG A 65 -0.25 -19.84 -2.96
CA ARG A 65 1.23 -19.89 -3.03
C ARG A 65 1.82 -20.97 -2.11
N GLU A 66 1.28 -21.11 -0.90
CA GLU A 66 1.76 -22.08 0.11
C GLU A 66 1.37 -23.55 -0.16
N LEU A 67 0.48 -23.84 -1.11
CA LEU A 67 0.09 -25.22 -1.45
C LEU A 67 1.28 -26.02 -1.99
N GLY A 68 1.43 -27.27 -1.56
CA GLY A 68 2.52 -28.16 -1.96
C GLY A 68 3.87 -27.90 -1.26
N LYS A 69 3.97 -26.88 -0.40
CA LYS A 69 5.24 -26.38 0.19
C LYS A 69 6.10 -27.47 0.83
N SER A 70 5.52 -28.31 1.69
CA SER A 70 6.22 -29.43 2.35
C SER A 70 6.80 -30.46 1.38
N ASN A 71 6.11 -30.67 0.25
CA ASN A 71 6.54 -31.58 -0.81
C ASN A 71 7.62 -30.92 -1.71
N PHE A 72 7.54 -29.61 -1.95
CA PHE A 72 8.63 -28.85 -2.60
C PHE A 72 9.89 -28.76 -1.72
N ASP A 73 9.78 -28.54 -0.41
CA ASP A 73 10.91 -28.55 0.53
C ASP A 73 11.60 -29.93 0.56
N ARG A 74 10.83 -31.03 0.55
CA ARG A 74 11.37 -32.38 0.38
C ARG A 74 12.12 -32.55 -0.94
N ALA A 75 11.59 -32.00 -2.04
CA ALA A 75 12.25 -32.03 -3.34
C ALA A 75 13.58 -31.23 -3.34
N ILE A 76 13.61 -30.06 -2.71
CA ILE A 76 14.80 -29.22 -2.52
C ILE A 76 15.86 -29.98 -1.71
N GLU A 77 15.51 -30.56 -0.56
CA GLU A 77 16.42 -31.35 0.29
C GLU A 77 17.04 -32.52 -0.50
N LYS A 78 16.24 -33.26 -1.28
CA LYS A 78 16.76 -34.37 -2.10
C LYS A 78 17.69 -33.86 -3.22
N CYS A 79 17.41 -32.71 -3.83
CA CYS A 79 18.29 -32.11 -4.84
C CYS A 79 19.60 -31.59 -4.23
N GLN A 80 19.56 -30.91 -3.09
CA GLN A 80 20.74 -30.49 -2.34
C GLN A 80 21.61 -31.71 -1.96
N LYS A 81 21.00 -32.80 -1.49
CA LYS A 81 21.68 -34.07 -1.20
C LYS A 81 22.30 -34.69 -2.46
N ALA A 82 21.60 -34.66 -3.60
CA ALA A 82 22.14 -35.11 -4.88
C ALA A 82 23.40 -34.33 -5.27
N ILE A 83 23.33 -33.00 -5.20
CA ILE A 83 24.43 -32.08 -5.55
C ILE A 83 25.63 -32.29 -4.62
N LYS A 84 25.40 -32.37 -3.30
CA LYS A 84 26.44 -32.57 -2.28
C LYS A 84 27.20 -33.89 -2.44
N LEU A 85 26.50 -34.98 -2.77
CA LEU A 85 27.09 -36.33 -2.83
C LEU A 85 27.65 -36.73 -4.20
N HIS A 86 27.19 -36.11 -5.29
CA HIS A 86 27.48 -36.57 -6.65
C HIS A 86 28.15 -35.53 -7.57
N SER A 87 28.50 -34.33 -7.07
CA SER A 87 29.24 -33.32 -7.84
C SER A 87 30.69 -33.73 -8.13
N ILE A 88 31.14 -33.56 -9.37
CA ILE A 88 32.50 -33.88 -9.84
C ILE A 88 33.12 -32.60 -10.41
N LYS A 89 33.71 -31.78 -9.52
CA LYS A 89 34.36 -30.50 -9.90
C LYS A 89 35.80 -30.68 -10.42
N ARG A 90 36.44 -31.83 -10.19
CA ARG A 90 37.83 -32.09 -10.61
C ARG A 90 37.92 -32.18 -12.14
N LYS A 91 38.75 -31.35 -12.77
CA LYS A 91 38.99 -31.40 -14.22
C LYS A 91 39.60 -32.75 -14.66
N PRO A 92 39.21 -33.30 -15.82
CA PRO A 92 39.73 -34.56 -16.34
C PRO A 92 41.10 -34.37 -17.01
N VAL A 93 41.92 -35.42 -17.00
CA VAL A 93 43.27 -35.37 -17.59
C VAL A 93 43.18 -35.57 -19.11
N TRP A 94 43.56 -34.55 -19.89
CA TRP A 94 43.68 -34.64 -21.34
C TRP A 94 45.00 -35.32 -21.74
N THR A 95 44.93 -36.51 -22.35
CA THR A 95 46.11 -37.16 -22.94
C THR A 95 46.34 -36.68 -24.37
N LYS A 96 47.58 -36.24 -24.68
CA LYS A 96 47.95 -35.59 -25.96
C LYS A 96 48.04 -36.60 -27.14
N LYS A 97 46.93 -37.24 -27.51
CA LYS A 97 46.87 -38.19 -28.65
C LYS A 97 46.19 -37.66 -29.91
N ARG A 98 45.54 -36.50 -29.85
CA ARG A 98 44.96 -35.78 -31.01
C ARG A 98 44.84 -34.29 -30.73
N ARG A 99 44.65 -33.46 -31.77
CA ARG A 99 44.23 -32.05 -31.61
C ARG A 99 42.85 -32.03 -30.95
N LYS A 100 42.64 -31.06 -30.05
CA LYS A 100 41.34 -30.81 -29.42
C LYS A 100 40.33 -30.34 -30.47
N THR A 101 39.14 -30.92 -30.49
CA THR A 101 37.97 -30.40 -31.18
C THR A 101 37.27 -29.36 -30.30
N GLU A 102 36.30 -28.66 -30.88
CA GLU A 102 35.39 -27.77 -30.14
C GLU A 102 34.70 -28.48 -28.98
N LYS A 103 34.18 -29.70 -29.19
CA LYS A 103 33.58 -30.53 -28.12
C LYS A 103 34.58 -30.88 -27.01
N ASP A 104 35.87 -31.06 -27.30
CA ASP A 104 36.88 -31.28 -26.25
C ASP A 104 37.19 -30.00 -25.48
N LEU A 105 37.19 -28.84 -26.14
CA LEU A 105 37.39 -27.52 -25.50
C LEU A 105 36.22 -27.17 -24.60
N GLU A 106 35.00 -27.36 -25.09
CA GLU A 106 33.74 -27.22 -24.36
C GLU A 106 33.73 -28.13 -23.11
N TRP A 107 34.04 -29.42 -23.29
CA TRP A 107 34.11 -30.39 -22.19
C TRP A 107 35.20 -30.05 -21.16
N LEU A 108 36.42 -29.69 -21.57
CA LEU A 108 37.50 -29.26 -20.67
C LEU A 108 37.25 -27.89 -20.00
N GLY A 109 36.35 -27.09 -20.56
CA GLY A 109 35.87 -25.83 -20.01
C GLY A 109 34.83 -25.99 -18.90
N ARG A 110 34.16 -27.16 -18.80
CA ARG A 110 33.09 -27.40 -17.82
C ARG A 110 33.59 -27.24 -16.37
N LYS A 111 32.71 -26.74 -15.51
CA LYS A 111 32.88 -26.59 -14.06
C LYS A 111 32.28 -27.75 -13.26
N GLU A 112 31.36 -28.50 -13.87
CA GLU A 112 30.76 -29.74 -13.36
C GLU A 112 30.90 -30.84 -14.43
N TYR A 113 31.28 -32.05 -14.01
CA TYR A 113 31.56 -33.19 -14.90
C TYR A 113 30.65 -34.40 -14.68
N ASN A 114 29.77 -34.38 -13.69
CA ASN A 114 28.63 -35.31 -13.62
C ASN A 114 27.58 -34.87 -14.66
N PRO A 115 27.32 -35.65 -15.72
CA PRO A 115 26.41 -35.26 -16.80
C PRO A 115 24.94 -35.18 -16.37
N PHE A 116 24.59 -35.69 -15.17
CA PHE A 116 23.21 -35.71 -14.68
C PHE A 116 22.86 -34.53 -13.76
N LEU A 117 23.84 -33.93 -13.06
CA LEU A 117 23.52 -32.97 -11.99
C LEU A 117 22.78 -31.72 -12.43
N TRP A 118 22.84 -31.32 -13.70
CA TRP A 118 22.05 -30.18 -14.20
C TRP A 118 20.54 -30.41 -14.03
N LYS A 119 20.07 -31.67 -14.09
CA LYS A 119 18.67 -32.00 -13.81
C LYS A 119 18.32 -31.75 -12.34
N ALA A 120 19.21 -32.07 -11.39
CA ALA A 120 19.02 -31.78 -9.97
C ALA A 120 19.05 -30.28 -9.66
N TRP A 121 19.92 -29.50 -10.32
CA TRP A 121 19.92 -28.03 -10.22
C TRP A 121 18.63 -27.41 -10.79
N LEU A 122 18.17 -27.88 -11.96
CA LEU A 122 16.93 -27.43 -12.58
C LEU A 122 15.70 -27.76 -11.71
N LEU A 123 15.64 -28.98 -11.17
CA LEU A 123 14.56 -29.41 -10.30
C LEU A 123 14.53 -28.60 -9.00
N MET A 124 15.68 -28.36 -8.35
CA MET A 124 15.76 -27.54 -7.14
C MET A 124 15.18 -26.13 -7.36
N GLY A 125 15.60 -25.46 -8.44
CA GLY A 125 15.09 -24.13 -8.78
C GLY A 125 13.60 -24.14 -9.16
N ARG A 126 13.11 -25.20 -9.81
CA ARG A 126 11.67 -25.38 -10.09
C ARG A 126 10.87 -25.59 -8.81
N SER A 127 11.38 -26.35 -7.84
CA SER A 127 10.75 -26.55 -6.53
C SER A 127 10.68 -25.24 -5.75
N GLN A 128 11.78 -24.46 -5.73
CA GLN A 128 11.82 -23.12 -5.11
C GLN A 128 10.79 -22.18 -5.77
N PHE A 129 10.79 -22.11 -7.11
CA PHE A 129 9.83 -21.30 -7.87
C PHE A 129 8.37 -21.69 -7.58
N ASN A 130 8.02 -22.98 -7.57
CA ASN A 130 6.64 -23.40 -7.31
C ASN A 130 6.22 -23.24 -5.84
N LYS A 131 7.17 -23.28 -4.90
CA LYS A 131 6.96 -22.96 -3.49
C LYS A 131 6.66 -21.47 -3.27
N GLY A 132 7.16 -20.60 -4.15
CA GLY A 132 7.10 -19.14 -4.02
C GLY A 132 8.38 -18.51 -3.46
N ASP A 133 9.43 -19.31 -3.27
CA ASP A 133 10.79 -18.88 -2.90
C ASP A 133 11.50 -18.31 -4.15
N PHE A 134 11.01 -17.19 -4.70
CA PHE A 134 11.47 -16.68 -6.00
C PHE A 134 12.91 -16.13 -5.96
N ASP A 135 13.34 -15.53 -4.85
CA ASP A 135 14.72 -15.06 -4.65
C ASP A 135 15.73 -16.22 -4.60
N GLU A 136 15.42 -17.29 -3.88
CA GLU A 136 16.25 -18.49 -3.84
C GLU A 136 16.23 -19.23 -5.18
N ALA A 137 15.09 -19.24 -5.88
CA ALA A 137 15.01 -19.76 -7.25
C ALA A 137 15.88 -18.95 -8.22
N ALA A 138 15.78 -17.62 -8.20
CA ALA A 138 16.61 -16.71 -9.00
C ALA A 138 18.09 -16.91 -8.69
N SER A 139 18.46 -17.04 -7.41
CA SER A 139 19.82 -17.35 -6.97
C SER A 139 20.31 -18.69 -7.51
N THR A 140 19.50 -19.74 -7.43
CA THR A 140 19.76 -21.07 -8.00
C THR A 140 19.96 -21.02 -9.52
N PHE A 141 19.07 -20.36 -10.26
CA PHE A 141 19.15 -20.27 -11.72
C PHE A 141 20.28 -19.36 -12.20
N SER A 142 20.56 -18.27 -11.48
CA SER A 142 21.73 -17.41 -11.67
C SER A 142 23.03 -18.19 -11.49
N TYR A 143 23.15 -19.00 -10.43
CA TYR A 143 24.31 -19.86 -10.23
C TYR A 143 24.40 -20.97 -11.29
N MET A 144 23.28 -21.62 -11.63
CA MET A 144 23.20 -22.65 -12.67
C MET A 144 23.65 -22.12 -14.03
N SER A 145 23.23 -20.92 -14.43
CA SER A 145 23.67 -20.31 -15.70
C SER A 145 25.20 -20.08 -15.73
N ARG A 146 25.80 -19.65 -14.60
CA ARG A 146 27.25 -19.47 -14.42
C ARG A 146 28.02 -20.79 -14.32
N LEU A 147 27.38 -21.87 -13.87
CA LEU A 147 27.97 -23.21 -13.76
C LEU A 147 27.99 -23.94 -15.10
N TYR A 148 26.91 -23.83 -15.88
CA TYR A 148 26.71 -24.53 -17.16
C TYR A 148 26.86 -23.63 -18.40
N GLN A 149 27.49 -22.46 -18.27
CA GLN A 149 27.70 -21.47 -19.33
C GLN A 149 28.25 -22.05 -20.65
N THR A 150 29.09 -23.09 -20.60
CA THR A 150 29.64 -23.75 -21.80
C THR A 150 28.68 -24.70 -22.51
N GLN A 151 27.47 -24.91 -22.00
CA GLN A 151 26.49 -25.88 -22.49
C GLN A 151 25.18 -25.14 -22.86
N PRO A 152 25.04 -24.64 -24.11
CA PRO A 152 23.98 -23.69 -24.50
C PRO A 152 22.55 -24.14 -24.19
N ALA A 153 22.24 -25.44 -24.28
CA ALA A 153 20.95 -26.00 -23.89
C ALA A 153 20.61 -25.74 -22.41
N ILE A 154 21.57 -26.02 -21.52
CA ILE A 154 21.40 -25.93 -20.07
C ILE A 154 21.46 -24.46 -19.61
N TYR A 155 22.39 -23.69 -20.17
CA TYR A 155 22.46 -22.23 -19.98
C TYR A 155 21.15 -21.54 -20.41
N GLY A 156 20.63 -21.89 -21.59
CA GLY A 156 19.36 -21.38 -22.12
C GLY A 156 18.16 -21.69 -21.21
N LYS A 157 18.03 -22.93 -20.71
CA LYS A 157 17.00 -23.27 -19.72
C LYS A 157 17.16 -22.48 -18.41
N ALA A 158 18.38 -22.37 -17.88
CA ALA A 158 18.63 -21.63 -16.64
C ALA A 158 18.30 -20.12 -16.75
N ARG A 159 18.66 -19.48 -17.87
CA ARG A 159 18.32 -18.05 -18.10
C ARG A 159 16.82 -17.84 -18.32
N ALA A 160 16.12 -18.78 -18.95
CA ALA A 160 14.65 -18.73 -19.07
C ALA A 160 13.99 -18.70 -17.68
N TRP A 161 14.33 -19.65 -16.81
CA TRP A 161 13.79 -19.70 -15.45
C TRP A 161 14.21 -18.51 -14.59
N LEU A 162 15.43 -17.99 -14.75
CA LEU A 162 15.86 -16.77 -14.06
C LEU A 162 14.92 -15.58 -14.37
N ALA A 163 14.59 -15.36 -15.65
CA ALA A 163 13.63 -14.33 -16.04
C ALA A 163 12.22 -14.60 -15.49
N LYS A 164 11.76 -15.86 -15.44
CA LYS A 164 10.47 -16.19 -14.78
C LYS A 164 10.46 -15.79 -13.30
N CYS A 165 11.56 -16.02 -12.57
CA CYS A 165 11.64 -15.63 -11.15
C CYS A 165 11.51 -14.12 -10.97
N TYR A 166 12.28 -13.33 -11.73
CA TYR A 166 12.19 -11.88 -11.72
C TYR A 166 10.81 -11.35 -12.16
N LEU A 167 10.06 -12.08 -12.99
CA LEU A 167 8.70 -11.68 -13.39
C LEU A 167 7.67 -11.86 -12.26
N GLU A 168 7.65 -13.01 -11.60
CA GLU A 168 6.67 -13.25 -10.51
C GLU A 168 7.00 -12.45 -9.23
N GLU A 169 8.25 -11.99 -9.08
CA GLU A 169 8.70 -11.03 -8.04
C GLU A 169 8.48 -9.56 -8.46
N GLY A 170 8.03 -9.29 -9.69
CA GLY A 170 7.75 -7.94 -10.21
C GLY A 170 8.98 -7.12 -10.63
N TRP A 171 10.19 -7.71 -10.66
CA TRP A 171 11.44 -7.06 -11.06
C TRP A 171 11.57 -7.04 -12.60
N ILE A 172 10.68 -6.29 -13.26
CA ILE A 172 10.54 -6.27 -14.72
C ILE A 172 11.83 -5.87 -15.45
N TYR A 173 12.63 -4.96 -14.89
CA TYR A 173 13.89 -4.50 -15.51
C TYR A 173 14.97 -5.60 -15.54
N ASP A 174 15.11 -6.37 -14.46
CA ASP A 174 16.04 -7.52 -14.41
C ASP A 174 15.56 -8.67 -15.31
N ALA A 175 14.25 -8.90 -15.37
CA ALA A 175 13.67 -9.81 -16.36
C ALA A 175 13.98 -9.36 -17.79
N GLU A 176 13.82 -8.07 -18.11
CA GLU A 176 14.12 -7.52 -19.43
C GLU A 176 15.60 -7.69 -19.79
N ASP A 177 16.57 -7.39 -18.91
CA ASP A 177 17.98 -7.61 -19.25
C ASP A 177 18.29 -9.09 -19.52
N VAL A 178 17.71 -10.00 -18.73
CA VAL A 178 17.86 -11.45 -18.95
C VAL A 178 17.34 -11.85 -20.32
N ILE A 179 16.20 -11.31 -20.74
CA ILE A 179 15.55 -11.56 -22.03
C ILE A 179 16.32 -10.92 -23.19
N ARG A 180 16.65 -9.63 -23.08
CA ARG A 180 17.36 -8.82 -24.07
C ARG A 180 18.73 -9.40 -24.41
N ASN A 181 19.46 -9.88 -23.42
CA ASN A 181 20.75 -10.54 -23.66
C ASN A 181 20.58 -11.91 -24.33
N MET A 182 19.52 -12.66 -24.03
CA MET A 182 19.21 -13.89 -24.77
C MET A 182 18.72 -13.63 -26.20
N GLN A 183 18.08 -12.50 -26.50
CA GLN A 183 17.68 -12.14 -27.87
C GLN A 183 18.88 -11.85 -28.79
N ARG A 184 20.04 -11.49 -28.23
CA ARG A 184 21.31 -11.36 -28.98
C ARG A 184 21.95 -12.72 -29.25
N ASP A 185 21.72 -13.70 -28.38
CA ASP A 185 22.20 -15.07 -28.50
C ASP A 185 21.27 -15.95 -29.36
N SER A 186 21.80 -17.06 -29.88
CA SER A 186 20.97 -18.08 -30.53
C SER A 186 20.36 -19.04 -29.50
N ILE A 187 19.06 -18.90 -29.21
CA ILE A 187 18.33 -19.81 -28.32
C ILE A 187 18.43 -21.26 -28.83
N HIS A 188 19.12 -22.12 -28.08
CA HIS A 188 19.25 -23.53 -28.40
C HIS A 188 17.87 -24.24 -28.39
N TRP A 189 17.63 -25.15 -29.34
CA TRP A 189 16.31 -25.74 -29.56
C TRP A 189 15.72 -26.43 -28.31
N GLN A 190 16.53 -27.14 -27.52
CA GLN A 190 16.12 -27.76 -26.25
C GLN A 190 15.66 -26.76 -25.16
N ALA A 191 15.97 -25.47 -25.31
CA ALA A 191 15.51 -24.40 -24.43
C ALA A 191 14.33 -23.61 -25.02
N ARG A 192 13.95 -23.83 -26.29
CA ARG A 192 12.92 -23.04 -27.00
C ARG A 192 11.57 -23.04 -26.28
N LYS A 193 11.12 -24.20 -25.80
CA LYS A 193 9.88 -24.41 -25.02
C LYS A 193 9.83 -23.48 -23.80
N GLU A 194 10.91 -23.47 -23.01
CA GLU A 194 11.07 -22.67 -21.80
C GLU A 194 11.09 -21.15 -22.11
N TRP A 195 11.72 -20.77 -23.21
CA TRP A 195 11.72 -19.39 -23.69
C TRP A 195 10.36 -18.94 -24.19
N ASP A 196 9.59 -19.80 -24.87
CA ASP A 196 8.23 -19.47 -25.29
C ASP A 196 7.28 -19.30 -24.08
N TYR A 197 7.45 -20.07 -23.00
CA TYR A 197 6.82 -19.79 -21.70
C TYR A 197 7.26 -18.45 -21.08
N THR A 198 8.55 -18.16 -21.12
CA THR A 198 9.14 -16.93 -20.53
C THR A 198 8.66 -15.68 -21.26
N TYR A 199 8.62 -15.70 -22.60
CA TYR A 199 8.06 -14.62 -23.41
C TYR A 199 6.55 -14.44 -23.17
N ALA A 200 5.79 -15.53 -23.01
CA ALA A 200 4.37 -15.44 -22.65
C ALA A 200 4.19 -14.69 -21.31
N SER A 201 4.92 -15.07 -20.26
CA SER A 201 4.84 -14.39 -18.95
C SER A 201 5.31 -12.93 -19.03
N TYR A 202 6.42 -12.64 -19.72
CA TYR A 202 6.95 -11.27 -19.86
C TYR A 202 5.93 -10.31 -20.52
N TYR A 203 5.33 -10.72 -21.63
CA TYR A 203 4.34 -9.89 -22.34
C TYR A 203 2.97 -9.85 -21.65
N ILE A 204 2.71 -10.69 -20.65
CA ILE A 204 1.53 -10.57 -19.77
C ILE A 204 1.82 -9.54 -18.67
N HIS A 205 2.94 -9.67 -17.95
CA HIS A 205 3.33 -8.75 -16.88
C HIS A 205 3.55 -7.30 -17.37
N THR A 206 4.08 -7.12 -18.59
CA THR A 206 4.24 -5.79 -19.21
C THR A 206 2.97 -5.23 -19.87
N GLY A 207 1.86 -5.96 -19.86
CA GLY A 207 0.58 -5.53 -20.48
C GLY A 207 0.55 -5.62 -22.02
N ASP A 208 1.63 -6.07 -22.66
CA ASP A 208 1.82 -6.10 -24.11
C ASP A 208 1.14 -7.34 -24.76
N TYR A 209 -0.15 -7.51 -24.47
CA TYR A 209 -0.89 -8.76 -24.69
C TYR A 209 -0.92 -9.24 -26.14
N ALA A 210 -0.79 -8.31 -27.10
CA ALA A 210 -0.70 -8.64 -28.53
C ALA A 210 0.55 -9.48 -28.85
N LYS A 211 1.67 -9.23 -28.14
CA LYS A 211 2.88 -10.04 -28.21
C LYS A 211 2.77 -11.32 -27.38
N ALA A 212 2.02 -11.31 -26.27
CA ALA A 212 1.81 -12.50 -25.44
C ALA A 212 1.08 -13.64 -26.16
N ILE A 213 -0.02 -13.33 -26.87
CA ILE A 213 -0.89 -14.31 -27.54
C ILE A 213 -0.16 -15.35 -28.42
N PRO A 214 0.76 -14.99 -29.34
CA PRO A 214 1.49 -15.98 -30.15
C PRO A 214 2.43 -16.87 -29.33
N TYR A 215 2.90 -16.44 -28.15
CA TYR A 215 3.68 -17.27 -27.23
C TYR A 215 2.80 -18.17 -26.37
N LEU A 216 1.71 -17.63 -25.79
CA LEU A 216 0.73 -18.41 -25.04
C LEU A 216 0.08 -19.52 -25.91
N ARG A 217 -0.08 -19.28 -27.21
CA ARG A 217 -0.54 -20.30 -28.17
C ARG A 217 0.43 -21.48 -28.33
N LYS A 218 1.74 -21.27 -28.14
CA LYS A 218 2.75 -22.36 -28.12
C LYS A 218 2.74 -23.08 -26.78
N VAL A 219 2.68 -22.33 -25.68
CA VAL A 219 2.52 -22.85 -24.31
C VAL A 219 1.36 -23.86 -24.25
N ILE A 220 0.16 -23.45 -24.68
CA ILE A 220 -1.04 -24.30 -24.75
C ILE A 220 -0.87 -25.54 -25.65
N LYS A 221 -0.01 -25.47 -26.68
CA LYS A 221 0.31 -26.62 -27.55
C LYS A 221 1.29 -27.60 -26.89
N HIS A 222 2.07 -27.15 -25.91
CA HIS A 222 3.02 -27.96 -25.16
C HIS A 222 2.45 -28.48 -23.84
N GLU A 223 1.39 -27.87 -23.30
CA GLU A 223 0.73 -28.31 -22.07
C GLU A 223 -0.10 -29.59 -22.27
N MET A 224 0.15 -30.58 -21.41
CA MET A 224 -0.49 -31.89 -21.44
C MET A 224 -1.55 -32.07 -20.34
N ARG A 225 -1.45 -31.34 -19.23
CA ARG A 225 -2.39 -31.37 -18.12
C ARG A 225 -3.69 -30.67 -18.50
N SER A 226 -4.80 -31.39 -18.49
CA SER A 226 -6.08 -30.85 -18.98
C SER A 226 -6.60 -29.66 -18.17
N LYS A 227 -6.31 -29.61 -16.85
CA LYS A 227 -6.67 -28.49 -15.97
C LYS A 227 -5.87 -27.24 -16.30
N GLN A 228 -4.54 -27.26 -16.17
CA GLN A 228 -3.70 -26.13 -16.57
C GLN A 228 -3.95 -25.69 -18.02
N ARG A 229 -4.13 -26.60 -18.98
CA ARG A 229 -4.47 -26.23 -20.37
C ARG A 229 -5.82 -25.52 -20.50
N ALA A 230 -6.82 -25.89 -19.70
CA ALA A 230 -8.10 -25.17 -19.67
C ALA A 230 -7.95 -23.77 -19.05
N ARG A 231 -7.13 -23.65 -17.99
CA ARG A 231 -6.76 -22.39 -17.35
C ARG A 231 -6.02 -21.45 -18.31
N GLU A 232 -5.06 -21.97 -19.09
CA GLU A 232 -4.36 -21.22 -20.13
C GLU A 232 -5.30 -20.80 -21.29
N TRP A 233 -6.29 -21.63 -21.66
CA TRP A 233 -7.36 -21.22 -22.59
C TRP A 233 -8.27 -20.12 -22.02
N TYR A 234 -8.47 -20.08 -20.71
CA TYR A 234 -9.22 -19.01 -20.05
C TYR A 234 -8.43 -17.69 -20.07
N LEU A 235 -7.14 -17.75 -19.71
CA LEU A 235 -6.22 -16.61 -19.81
C LEU A 235 -6.10 -16.10 -21.26
N MET A 236 -6.01 -16.98 -22.25
CA MET A 236 -6.07 -16.60 -23.68
C MET A 236 -7.37 -15.85 -24.02
N GLY A 237 -8.49 -16.22 -23.40
CA GLY A 237 -9.76 -15.48 -23.48
C GLY A 237 -9.66 -14.09 -22.87
N GLN A 238 -9.05 -13.95 -21.69
CA GLN A 238 -8.83 -12.65 -21.04
C GLN A 238 -7.90 -11.74 -21.86
N LEU A 239 -6.80 -12.26 -22.42
CA LEU A 239 -5.91 -11.49 -23.29
C LEU A 239 -6.63 -10.97 -24.54
N HIS A 240 -7.43 -11.81 -25.19
CA HIS A 240 -8.25 -11.35 -26.32
C HIS A 240 -9.36 -10.39 -25.88
N SER A 241 -9.94 -10.53 -24.68
CA SER A 241 -10.93 -9.60 -24.13
C SER A 241 -10.33 -8.20 -23.90
N ALA A 242 -9.17 -8.13 -23.24
CA ALA A 242 -8.45 -6.89 -22.96
C ALA A 242 -8.04 -6.12 -24.24
N LEU A 243 -7.75 -6.84 -25.33
CA LEU A 243 -7.48 -6.25 -26.66
C LEU A 243 -8.75 -5.95 -27.47
N GLY A 244 -9.95 -6.06 -26.89
CA GLY A 244 -11.22 -5.86 -27.60
C GLY A 244 -11.56 -6.93 -28.66
N ASN A 245 -10.75 -8.00 -28.78
CA ASN A 245 -10.88 -9.07 -29.76
C ASN A 245 -11.99 -10.08 -29.39
N LYS A 246 -13.21 -9.57 -29.20
CA LYS A 246 -14.39 -10.26 -28.67
C LYS A 246 -14.68 -11.62 -29.32
N ALA A 247 -14.53 -11.73 -30.64
CA ALA A 247 -14.75 -12.98 -31.38
C ALA A 247 -13.73 -14.08 -31.04
N GLU A 248 -12.44 -13.73 -30.87
CA GLU A 248 -11.41 -14.69 -30.47
C GLU A 248 -11.48 -15.02 -28.98
N ALA A 249 -11.84 -14.06 -28.12
CA ALA A 249 -12.10 -14.31 -26.71
C ALA A 249 -13.25 -15.33 -26.53
N MET A 250 -14.37 -15.15 -27.25
CA MET A 250 -15.47 -16.12 -27.31
C MET A 250 -15.01 -17.51 -27.79
N LYS A 251 -14.15 -17.59 -28.81
CA LYS A 251 -13.55 -18.87 -29.27
C LYS A 251 -12.66 -19.51 -28.20
N ALA A 252 -11.86 -18.72 -27.47
CA ALA A 252 -11.00 -19.20 -26.40
C ALA A 252 -11.82 -19.74 -25.22
N TYR A 253 -12.81 -19.00 -24.72
CA TYR A 253 -13.72 -19.50 -23.67
C TYR A 253 -14.51 -20.73 -24.14
N LYS A 254 -14.95 -20.81 -25.40
CA LYS A 254 -15.56 -22.04 -25.97
C LYS A 254 -14.59 -23.24 -25.94
N ARG A 255 -13.27 -23.03 -26.00
CA ARG A 255 -12.27 -24.10 -25.84
C ARG A 255 -12.10 -24.52 -24.38
N VAL A 256 -12.24 -23.61 -23.40
CA VAL A 256 -12.18 -23.93 -21.96
C VAL A 256 -13.21 -25.01 -21.60
N ILE A 257 -14.49 -24.77 -21.87
CA ILE A 257 -15.58 -25.72 -21.57
C ILE A 257 -15.38 -27.06 -22.28
N ARG A 258 -14.86 -27.06 -23.53
CA ARG A 258 -14.53 -28.28 -24.29
C ARG A 258 -13.40 -29.12 -23.69
N GLN A 259 -12.63 -28.63 -22.72
CA GLN A 259 -11.66 -29.43 -21.94
C GLN A 259 -12.30 -30.16 -20.74
N ASN A 260 -13.60 -29.97 -20.47
CA ASN A 260 -14.32 -30.45 -19.27
C ASN A 260 -13.57 -30.09 -17.96
N PRO A 261 -13.41 -28.79 -17.67
CA PRO A 261 -12.61 -28.31 -16.54
C PRO A 261 -13.37 -28.42 -15.21
N PRO A 262 -12.76 -28.09 -14.06
CA PRO A 262 -13.47 -27.94 -12.80
C PRO A 262 -14.62 -26.93 -12.90
N TYR A 263 -15.71 -27.17 -12.15
CA TYR A 263 -16.97 -26.43 -12.27
C TYR A 263 -16.82 -24.90 -12.17
N GLU A 264 -15.97 -24.44 -11.25
CA GLU A 264 -15.65 -23.02 -11.04
C GLU A 264 -15.06 -22.35 -12.29
N VAL A 265 -14.22 -23.08 -13.05
CA VAL A 265 -13.61 -22.63 -14.32
C VAL A 265 -14.61 -22.68 -15.47
N GLU A 266 -15.47 -23.71 -15.52
CA GLU A 266 -16.54 -23.82 -16.52
C GLU A 266 -17.57 -22.67 -16.35
N PHE A 267 -17.98 -22.45 -15.10
CA PHE A 267 -18.88 -21.37 -14.70
C PHE A 267 -18.28 -20.01 -15.06
N ASN A 268 -17.05 -19.72 -14.65
CA ASN A 268 -16.41 -18.45 -14.96
C ASN A 268 -16.15 -18.26 -16.47
N ALA A 269 -15.91 -19.33 -17.23
CA ALA A 269 -15.87 -19.25 -18.70
C ALA A 269 -17.23 -18.87 -19.29
N HIS A 270 -18.34 -19.37 -18.72
CA HIS A 270 -19.68 -18.96 -19.10
C HIS A 270 -20.06 -17.53 -18.67
N ILE A 271 -19.51 -17.02 -17.57
CA ILE A 271 -19.62 -15.61 -17.16
C ILE A 271 -18.84 -14.70 -18.12
N ALA A 272 -17.55 -14.95 -18.34
CA ALA A 272 -16.70 -14.13 -19.20
C ALA A 272 -17.15 -14.12 -20.68
N MET A 273 -17.78 -15.20 -21.15
CA MET A 273 -18.47 -15.24 -22.45
C MET A 273 -19.52 -14.13 -22.63
N THR A 274 -20.14 -13.65 -21.56
CA THR A 274 -21.25 -12.69 -21.65
C THR A 274 -20.78 -11.28 -22.00
N GLU A 275 -19.59 -10.91 -21.53
CA GLU A 275 -18.99 -9.57 -21.68
C GLU A 275 -18.38 -9.36 -23.07
N VAL A 276 -17.82 -10.44 -23.62
CA VAL A 276 -17.27 -10.50 -24.99
C VAL A 276 -18.33 -10.82 -26.06
N MET A 277 -19.61 -10.82 -25.70
CA MET A 277 -20.70 -11.13 -26.63
C MET A 277 -21.16 -9.91 -27.45
N SER A 278 -21.79 -10.16 -28.61
CA SER A 278 -22.54 -9.13 -29.34
C SER A 278 -23.96 -8.99 -28.78
N GLY A 279 -24.46 -7.75 -28.66
CA GLY A 279 -25.76 -7.44 -28.04
C GLY A 279 -26.97 -8.12 -28.67
N SER A 280 -26.84 -8.63 -29.90
CA SER A 280 -27.88 -9.41 -30.59
C SER A 280 -28.32 -10.67 -29.83
N GLN A 281 -27.45 -11.26 -29.00
CA GLN A 281 -27.73 -12.50 -28.27
C GLN A 281 -28.05 -12.29 -26.78
N SER A 282 -28.03 -11.05 -26.27
CA SER A 282 -28.24 -10.71 -24.85
C SER A 282 -29.50 -11.37 -24.24
N LYS A 283 -30.63 -11.38 -24.95
CA LYS A 283 -31.87 -12.01 -24.47
C LYS A 283 -31.74 -13.53 -24.25
N LYS A 284 -30.97 -14.23 -25.09
CA LYS A 284 -30.69 -15.67 -24.91
C LYS A 284 -29.77 -15.90 -23.70
N MET A 285 -28.76 -15.04 -23.53
CA MET A 285 -27.80 -15.16 -22.43
C MET A 285 -28.42 -14.83 -21.07
N ILE A 286 -29.24 -13.77 -20.96
CA ILE A 286 -30.00 -13.48 -19.73
C ILE A 286 -30.92 -14.65 -19.37
N LYS A 287 -31.54 -15.32 -20.36
CA LYS A 287 -32.33 -16.55 -20.13
C LYS A 287 -31.47 -17.73 -19.65
N ARG A 288 -30.20 -17.83 -20.07
CA ARG A 288 -29.23 -18.81 -19.56
C ARG A 288 -28.80 -18.48 -18.13
N LEU A 289 -28.36 -17.25 -17.87
CA LEU A 289 -27.93 -16.77 -16.55
C LEU A 289 -29.05 -16.96 -15.51
N ARG A 290 -30.28 -16.55 -15.82
CA ARG A 290 -31.44 -16.79 -14.91
C ARG A 290 -31.67 -18.28 -14.61
N ARG A 291 -31.50 -19.18 -15.59
CA ARG A 291 -31.56 -20.63 -15.36
C ARG A 291 -30.41 -21.14 -14.48
N MET A 292 -29.23 -20.52 -14.52
CA MET A 292 -28.13 -20.85 -13.61
C MET A 292 -28.45 -20.36 -12.19
N ALA A 293 -28.89 -19.11 -12.02
CA ALA A 293 -29.34 -18.57 -10.73
C ALA A 293 -30.50 -19.37 -10.09
N SER A 294 -31.38 -19.98 -10.89
CA SER A 294 -32.46 -20.86 -10.40
C SER A 294 -32.03 -22.33 -10.18
N SER A 295 -30.73 -22.64 -10.15
CA SER A 295 -30.22 -23.99 -9.89
C SER A 295 -29.40 -24.02 -8.60
N ASP A 296 -29.71 -24.98 -7.71
CA ASP A 296 -29.09 -25.10 -6.39
C ASP A 296 -27.56 -25.18 -6.43
N LYS A 297 -27.00 -25.70 -7.54
CA LYS A 297 -25.54 -25.76 -7.80
C LYS A 297 -24.86 -24.37 -7.85
N ASN A 298 -25.62 -23.30 -8.12
CA ASN A 298 -25.13 -21.93 -8.19
C ASN A 298 -25.55 -21.06 -6.99
N LYS A 299 -26.13 -21.64 -5.92
CA LYS A 299 -26.52 -20.87 -4.72
C LYS A 299 -25.34 -20.08 -4.14
N ASP A 300 -24.14 -20.63 -4.29
CA ASP A 300 -22.84 -20.11 -3.84
C ASP A 300 -22.10 -19.24 -4.89
N TYR A 301 -22.79 -18.82 -5.96
CA TYR A 301 -22.25 -18.02 -7.07
C TYR A 301 -23.28 -16.99 -7.60
N LEU A 302 -24.32 -16.67 -6.82
CA LEU A 302 -25.43 -15.82 -7.28
C LEU A 302 -24.98 -14.38 -7.57
N ASP A 303 -24.04 -13.84 -6.79
CA ASP A 303 -23.33 -12.60 -7.09
C ASP A 303 -22.73 -12.60 -8.50
N GLN A 304 -21.92 -13.61 -8.85
CA GLN A 304 -21.28 -13.73 -10.16
C GLN A 304 -22.31 -13.86 -11.30
N VAL A 305 -23.40 -14.63 -11.10
CA VAL A 305 -24.47 -14.73 -12.11
C VAL A 305 -25.19 -13.38 -12.31
N TYR A 306 -25.53 -12.69 -11.22
CA TYR A 306 -26.25 -11.42 -11.28
C TYR A 306 -25.37 -10.24 -11.72
N TYR A 307 -24.08 -10.28 -11.41
CA TYR A 307 -23.06 -9.37 -11.95
C TYR A 307 -23.02 -9.45 -13.48
N ALA A 308 -22.97 -10.66 -14.05
CA ALA A 308 -23.04 -10.86 -15.50
C ALA A 308 -24.37 -10.39 -16.11
N ILE A 309 -25.51 -10.59 -15.42
CA ILE A 309 -26.80 -10.04 -15.87
C ILE A 309 -26.75 -8.50 -15.87
N GLY A 310 -26.18 -7.89 -14.84
CA GLY A 310 -26.00 -6.44 -14.73
C GLY A 310 -25.09 -5.87 -15.82
N ASN A 311 -23.94 -6.51 -16.06
CA ASN A 311 -23.01 -6.13 -17.13
C ASN A 311 -23.69 -6.19 -18.51
N ILE A 312 -24.49 -7.23 -18.80
CA ILE A 312 -25.27 -7.27 -20.05
C ILE A 312 -26.23 -6.06 -20.11
N TYR A 313 -26.99 -5.75 -19.06
CA TYR A 313 -27.91 -4.60 -19.09
C TYR A 313 -27.17 -3.27 -19.27
N LEU A 314 -25.99 -3.08 -18.68
CA LEU A 314 -25.15 -1.90 -18.95
C LEU A 314 -24.72 -1.82 -20.41
N THR A 315 -24.35 -2.93 -21.07
CA THR A 315 -24.08 -2.91 -22.53
C THR A 315 -25.30 -2.55 -23.38
N GLN A 316 -26.51 -2.66 -22.81
CA GLN A 316 -27.77 -2.25 -23.44
C GLN A 316 -28.23 -0.84 -23.03
N LYS A 317 -27.42 -0.12 -22.23
CA LYS A 317 -27.75 1.18 -21.58
C LYS A 317 -28.97 1.13 -20.64
N ASP A 318 -29.32 -0.05 -20.13
CA ASP A 318 -30.42 -0.27 -19.19
C ASP A 318 -29.91 -0.24 -17.74
N THR A 319 -29.54 0.96 -17.26
CA THR A 319 -28.99 1.14 -15.91
C THR A 319 -30.00 0.73 -14.81
N LEU A 320 -31.31 0.80 -15.08
CA LEU A 320 -32.33 0.39 -14.11
C LEU A 320 -32.32 -1.12 -13.88
N ASN A 321 -32.42 -1.92 -14.94
CA ASN A 321 -32.33 -3.37 -14.79
C ASN A 321 -30.93 -3.85 -14.41
N ALA A 322 -29.88 -3.07 -14.70
CA ALA A 322 -28.53 -3.33 -14.19
C ALA A 322 -28.48 -3.21 -12.65
N ILE A 323 -28.93 -2.09 -12.07
CA ILE A 323 -28.99 -1.91 -10.60
C ILE A 323 -29.85 -3.00 -9.95
N ILE A 324 -31.03 -3.29 -10.51
CA ILE A 324 -31.92 -4.36 -10.02
C ILE A 324 -31.26 -5.75 -10.11
N ALA A 325 -30.34 -5.98 -11.05
CA ALA A 325 -29.58 -7.22 -11.12
C ALA A 325 -28.49 -7.26 -10.04
N TYR A 326 -27.64 -6.23 -9.92
CA TYR A 326 -26.58 -6.21 -8.92
C TYR A 326 -27.12 -6.31 -7.49
N GLU A 327 -28.19 -5.59 -7.13
CA GLU A 327 -28.80 -5.69 -5.79
C GLU A 327 -29.28 -7.11 -5.48
N LYS A 328 -29.77 -7.86 -6.48
CA LYS A 328 -30.14 -9.29 -6.31
C LYS A 328 -28.94 -10.21 -6.20
N GLY A 329 -27.81 -9.85 -6.81
CA GLY A 329 -26.53 -10.53 -6.60
C GLY A 329 -25.98 -10.28 -5.20
N ASN A 330 -26.09 -9.03 -4.70
CA ASN A 330 -25.67 -8.66 -3.36
C ASN A 330 -26.51 -9.40 -2.30
N SER A 331 -27.84 -9.27 -2.35
CA SER A 331 -28.75 -9.92 -1.40
C SER A 331 -28.78 -11.45 -1.52
N GLY A 332 -28.39 -11.99 -2.69
CA GLY A 332 -28.30 -13.42 -2.95
C GLY A 332 -26.93 -14.04 -2.63
N SER A 333 -25.90 -13.25 -2.33
CA SER A 333 -24.56 -13.79 -2.06
C SER A 333 -24.49 -14.46 -0.69
N THR A 334 -24.19 -15.76 -0.69
CA THR A 334 -23.85 -16.53 0.52
C THR A 334 -22.39 -16.36 0.94
N ARG A 335 -21.56 -15.71 0.11
CA ARG A 335 -20.10 -15.68 0.23
C ARG A 335 -19.59 -14.25 0.16
N ASN A 336 -19.17 -13.73 1.32
CA ASN A 336 -18.46 -12.45 1.41
C ASN A 336 -17.02 -12.61 0.87
N GLY A 337 -16.91 -12.74 -0.46
CA GLY A 337 -15.65 -12.88 -1.21
C GLY A 337 -15.37 -11.71 -2.15
N ILE A 338 -14.27 -11.81 -2.89
CA ILE A 338 -13.77 -10.78 -3.80
C ILE A 338 -14.81 -10.46 -4.88
N GLU A 339 -15.54 -11.46 -5.36
CA GLU A 339 -16.54 -11.33 -6.41
C GLU A 339 -17.75 -10.51 -5.98
N LYS A 340 -18.17 -10.66 -4.71
CA LYS A 340 -19.16 -9.77 -4.08
C LYS A 340 -18.61 -8.35 -3.96
N GLY A 341 -17.33 -8.20 -3.56
CA GLY A 341 -16.64 -6.91 -3.53
C GLY A 341 -16.60 -6.19 -4.88
N VAL A 342 -16.35 -6.91 -5.99
CA VAL A 342 -16.34 -6.35 -7.36
C VAL A 342 -17.74 -5.99 -7.84
N LEU A 343 -18.77 -6.78 -7.48
CA LEU A 343 -20.16 -6.42 -7.70
C LEU A 343 -20.52 -5.12 -6.97
N LEU A 344 -20.16 -5.01 -5.69
CA LEU A 344 -20.44 -3.86 -4.84
C LEU A 344 -19.70 -2.60 -5.32
N LEU A 345 -18.43 -2.72 -5.71
CA LEU A 345 -17.67 -1.64 -6.36
C LEU A 345 -18.38 -1.13 -7.63
N LYS A 346 -18.89 -2.04 -8.48
CA LYS A 346 -19.59 -1.65 -9.70
C LYS A 346 -20.96 -1.02 -9.43
N LEU A 347 -21.70 -1.54 -8.44
CA LEU A 347 -22.99 -1.02 -8.01
C LEU A 347 -22.86 0.36 -7.34
N GLY A 348 -21.90 0.54 -6.44
CA GLY A 348 -21.58 1.83 -5.83
C GLY A 348 -21.17 2.88 -6.86
N GLY A 349 -20.47 2.48 -7.93
CA GLY A 349 -20.22 3.34 -9.09
C GLY A 349 -21.49 3.85 -9.78
N LEU A 350 -22.50 3.00 -9.97
CA LEU A 350 -23.77 3.41 -10.58
C LEU A 350 -24.65 4.27 -9.65
N TYR A 351 -24.48 4.15 -8.34
CA TYR A 351 -25.12 5.05 -7.37
C TYR A 351 -24.41 6.40 -7.28
N TRP A 352 -23.08 6.41 -7.32
CA TRP A 352 -22.25 7.61 -7.44
C TRP A 352 -22.59 8.42 -8.70
N GLU A 353 -22.63 7.76 -9.86
CA GLU A 353 -23.05 8.35 -11.16
C GLU A 353 -24.50 8.89 -11.15
N ARG A 354 -25.28 8.64 -10.10
CA ARG A 354 -26.69 9.04 -9.95
C ARG A 354 -26.95 9.91 -8.72
N GLU A 355 -25.92 10.52 -8.13
CA GLU A 355 -26.02 11.36 -6.92
C GLU A 355 -26.61 10.64 -5.68
N ARG A 356 -26.72 9.30 -5.71
CA ARG A 356 -27.25 8.47 -4.61
C ARG A 356 -26.13 8.10 -3.63
N TYR A 357 -25.60 9.12 -2.97
CA TYR A 357 -24.40 9.00 -2.14
C TYR A 357 -24.55 8.00 -0.97
N SER A 358 -25.72 7.94 -0.33
CA SER A 358 -26.02 6.95 0.73
C SER A 358 -25.88 5.49 0.27
N ASP A 359 -26.47 5.13 -0.88
CA ASP A 359 -26.32 3.78 -1.45
C ASP A 359 -24.88 3.52 -1.94
N ALA A 360 -24.22 4.54 -2.49
CA ALA A 360 -22.83 4.44 -2.90
C ALA A 360 -21.91 4.16 -1.70
N GLN A 361 -22.13 4.83 -0.56
CA GLN A 361 -21.39 4.63 0.68
C GLN A 361 -21.60 3.22 1.21
N ARG A 362 -22.85 2.75 1.29
CA ARG A 362 -23.19 1.38 1.69
C ARG A 362 -22.43 0.35 0.85
N CYS A 363 -22.39 0.54 -0.47
CA CYS A 363 -21.70 -0.37 -1.38
C CYS A 363 -20.17 -0.28 -1.28
N TYR A 364 -19.58 0.91 -1.18
CA TYR A 364 -18.14 1.08 -1.08
C TYR A 364 -17.59 0.65 0.30
N GLY A 365 -18.29 0.96 1.39
CA GLY A 365 -17.94 0.54 2.75
C GLY A 365 -18.00 -0.97 2.97
N GLU A 366 -18.84 -1.70 2.24
CA GLU A 366 -18.78 -3.16 2.20
C GLU A 366 -17.67 -3.66 1.25
N ALA A 367 -17.51 -3.08 0.05
CA ALA A 367 -16.50 -3.49 -0.92
C ALA A 367 -15.05 -3.34 -0.42
N ILE A 368 -14.74 -2.27 0.33
CA ILE A 368 -13.38 -1.94 0.78
C ILE A 368 -12.76 -2.99 1.72
N GLY A 369 -13.60 -3.79 2.39
CA GLY A 369 -13.20 -4.93 3.22
C GLY A 369 -13.13 -6.28 2.50
N LEU A 370 -13.59 -6.35 1.25
CA LEU A 370 -13.66 -7.59 0.44
C LEU A 370 -12.64 -7.64 -0.70
N LEU A 371 -11.99 -6.52 -1.03
CA LEU A 371 -11.08 -6.36 -2.15
C LEU A 371 -9.61 -6.28 -1.70
N ASP A 372 -8.71 -6.82 -2.52
CA ASP A 372 -7.25 -6.71 -2.30
C ASP A 372 -6.80 -5.24 -2.46
N LYS A 373 -5.94 -4.78 -1.54
CA LYS A 373 -5.39 -3.42 -1.48
C LYS A 373 -4.42 -3.12 -2.62
N GLU A 374 -3.83 -4.14 -3.22
CA GLU A 374 -2.93 -4.00 -4.38
C GLU A 374 -3.67 -3.82 -5.71
N ARG A 375 -5.01 -3.84 -5.72
CA ARG A 375 -5.77 -3.57 -6.94
C ARG A 375 -5.64 -2.10 -7.36
N LYS A 376 -5.51 -1.89 -8.67
CA LYS A 376 -5.38 -0.56 -9.31
C LYS A 376 -6.58 0.38 -9.07
N ASP A 377 -7.73 -0.14 -8.65
CA ASP A 377 -8.94 0.62 -8.34
C ASP A 377 -9.18 0.85 -6.83
N TYR A 378 -8.34 0.27 -5.95
CA TYR A 378 -8.54 0.32 -4.50
C TYR A 378 -8.31 1.72 -3.90
N GLU A 379 -7.35 2.49 -4.41
CA GLU A 379 -7.06 3.84 -3.91
C GLU A 379 -8.24 4.80 -4.14
N GLU A 380 -8.82 4.79 -5.35
CA GLU A 380 -10.00 5.59 -5.70
C GLU A 380 -11.24 5.12 -4.93
N LEU A 381 -11.43 3.81 -4.73
CA LEU A 381 -12.46 3.27 -3.84
C LEU A 381 -12.29 3.80 -2.40
N SER A 382 -11.08 3.78 -1.86
CA SER A 382 -10.78 4.27 -0.51
C SER A 382 -11.00 5.78 -0.39
N ARG A 383 -10.62 6.56 -1.41
CA ARG A 383 -10.86 8.01 -1.48
C ARG A 383 -12.36 8.29 -1.49
N ARG A 384 -13.14 7.62 -2.36
CA ARG A 384 -14.59 7.79 -2.44
C ARG A 384 -15.30 7.41 -1.14
N SER A 385 -14.95 6.28 -0.53
CA SER A 385 -15.55 5.86 0.75
C SER A 385 -15.39 6.96 1.81
N LYS A 386 -14.16 7.44 2.03
CA LYS A 386 -13.87 8.47 3.03
C LYS A 386 -14.63 9.78 2.79
N VAL A 387 -14.73 10.24 1.55
CA VAL A 387 -15.48 11.48 1.25
C VAL A 387 -16.98 11.27 1.38
N LEU A 388 -17.50 10.05 1.15
CA LEU A 388 -18.91 9.74 1.43
C LEU A 388 -19.20 9.66 2.93
N ASP A 389 -18.26 9.15 3.73
CA ASP A 389 -18.39 9.12 5.19
C ASP A 389 -18.54 10.54 5.79
N GLU A 390 -18.02 11.57 5.11
CA GLU A 390 -18.24 12.98 5.42
C GLU A 390 -19.47 13.59 4.71
N LEU A 391 -19.72 13.25 3.44
CA LEU A 391 -20.77 13.88 2.62
C LEU A 391 -22.18 13.41 2.95
N VAL A 392 -22.36 12.10 3.15
CA VAL A 392 -23.69 11.46 3.26
C VAL A 392 -24.52 12.03 4.40
N PRO A 393 -23.99 12.27 5.62
CA PRO A 393 -24.77 12.89 6.70
C PRO A 393 -25.46 14.20 6.28
N TYR A 394 -24.80 15.02 5.47
CA TYR A 394 -25.34 16.29 4.99
C TYR A 394 -26.33 16.10 3.83
N THR A 395 -26.02 15.25 2.84
CA THR A 395 -26.92 15.04 1.69
C THR A 395 -28.21 14.32 2.09
N ASP A 396 -28.12 13.36 3.00
CA ASP A 396 -29.28 12.60 3.49
C ASP A 396 -30.12 13.47 4.42
N ALA A 397 -29.52 14.36 5.22
CA ALA A 397 -30.25 15.36 6.00
C ALA A 397 -31.07 16.30 5.10
N VAL A 398 -30.47 16.88 4.05
CA VAL A 398 -31.18 17.74 3.08
C VAL A 398 -32.33 16.97 2.42
N HIS A 399 -32.05 15.77 1.86
CA HIS A 399 -33.06 14.97 1.18
C HIS A 399 -34.21 14.53 2.11
N LEU A 400 -33.91 14.17 3.37
CA LEU A 400 -34.91 13.82 4.37
C LEU A 400 -35.78 15.02 4.73
N GLN A 401 -35.18 16.18 5.03
CA GLN A 401 -35.93 17.38 5.41
C GLN A 401 -36.80 17.91 4.26
N ASP A 402 -36.28 17.90 3.02
CA ASP A 402 -37.06 18.19 1.82
C ASP A 402 -38.28 17.26 1.67
N SER A 403 -38.07 15.96 1.90
CA SER A 403 -39.14 14.95 1.84
C SER A 403 -40.19 15.17 2.93
N LEU A 404 -39.77 15.52 4.15
CA LEU A 404 -40.66 15.82 5.28
C LEU A 404 -41.46 17.12 5.04
N GLN A 405 -40.83 18.18 4.55
CA GLN A 405 -41.54 19.41 4.18
C GLN A 405 -42.49 19.21 2.98
N ALA A 406 -42.15 18.34 2.03
CA ALA A 406 -43.08 17.97 0.96
C ALA A 406 -44.30 17.22 1.53
N LEU A 407 -44.09 16.25 2.43
CA LEU A 407 -45.17 15.52 3.11
C LEU A 407 -46.06 16.42 3.99
N ALA A 408 -45.50 17.47 4.60
CA ALA A 408 -46.27 18.48 5.32
C ALA A 408 -47.24 19.24 4.40
N LYS A 409 -46.78 19.59 3.19
CA LYS A 409 -47.55 20.33 2.16
C LYS A 409 -48.54 19.45 1.39
N MET A 410 -48.41 18.11 1.43
CA MET A 410 -49.36 17.16 0.81
C MET A 410 -50.71 17.09 1.54
N GLY A 411 -51.75 16.68 0.80
CA GLY A 411 -53.06 16.40 1.39
C GLY A 411 -52.99 15.23 2.38
N GLU A 412 -53.80 15.28 3.44
CA GLU A 412 -53.72 14.31 4.55
C GLU A 412 -53.84 12.84 4.10
N LYS A 413 -54.74 12.57 3.13
CA LYS A 413 -54.90 11.24 2.52
C LYS A 413 -53.61 10.75 1.85
N GLU A 414 -52.97 11.59 1.05
CA GLU A 414 -51.77 11.25 0.27
C GLU A 414 -50.54 11.08 1.17
N ARG A 415 -50.42 11.93 2.20
CA ARG A 415 -49.44 11.78 3.29
C ARG A 415 -49.64 10.45 4.03
N ASN A 416 -50.86 10.12 4.44
CA ASN A 416 -51.15 8.87 5.13
C ASN A 416 -50.87 7.65 4.23
N GLU A 417 -51.18 7.71 2.94
CA GLU A 417 -50.84 6.68 1.94
C GLU A 417 -49.32 6.57 1.66
N ALA A 418 -48.54 7.64 1.85
CA ALA A 418 -47.08 7.58 1.84
C ALA A 418 -46.53 6.89 3.10
N ILE A 419 -47.03 7.26 4.28
CA ILE A 419 -46.65 6.66 5.56
C ILE A 419 -46.99 5.17 5.62
N ASP A 420 -48.19 4.77 5.15
CA ASP A 420 -48.61 3.36 5.10
C ASP A 420 -47.65 2.52 4.25
N ARG A 421 -47.18 3.04 3.10
CA ARG A 421 -46.20 2.32 2.24
C ARG A 421 -44.87 2.10 2.95
N VAL A 422 -44.37 3.08 3.71
CA VAL A 422 -43.15 2.92 4.53
C VAL A 422 -43.36 1.86 5.62
N ILE A 423 -44.53 1.88 6.27
CA ILE A 423 -44.91 0.88 7.29
C ILE A 423 -45.04 -0.53 6.68
N GLU A 424 -45.57 -0.68 5.47
CA GLU A 424 -45.64 -1.97 4.76
C GLU A 424 -44.25 -2.46 4.34
N GLU A 425 -43.37 -1.59 3.83
CA GLU A 425 -41.98 -1.95 3.50
C GLU A 425 -41.17 -2.35 4.74
N LEU A 426 -41.37 -1.67 5.89
CA LEU A 426 -40.75 -2.04 7.16
C LEU A 426 -41.20 -3.44 7.62
N LYS A 427 -42.52 -3.68 7.69
CA LYS A 427 -43.10 -4.99 8.07
C LYS A 427 -42.63 -6.11 7.14
N LYS A 428 -42.47 -5.80 5.85
CA LYS A 428 -41.93 -6.73 4.85
C LYS A 428 -40.45 -7.04 5.11
N LYS A 429 -39.60 -6.02 5.34
CA LYS A 429 -38.18 -6.20 5.69
C LYS A 429 -38.02 -7.04 6.96
N GLU A 430 -38.70 -6.67 8.05
CA GLU A 430 -38.66 -7.44 9.30
C GLU A 430 -39.04 -8.91 9.09
N LYS A 431 -40.08 -9.17 8.28
CA LYS A 431 -40.47 -10.54 7.95
C LYS A 431 -39.42 -11.26 7.11
N GLU A 432 -38.88 -10.63 6.07
CA GLU A 432 -37.82 -11.22 5.23
C GLU A 432 -36.56 -11.54 6.06
N GLU A 433 -36.24 -10.73 7.08
CA GLU A 433 -35.16 -11.03 8.03
C GLU A 433 -35.52 -12.14 9.02
N GLN A 434 -36.77 -12.20 9.52
CA GLN A 434 -37.24 -13.32 10.36
C GLN A 434 -37.24 -14.65 9.60
N ASP A 435 -37.71 -14.67 8.35
CA ASP A 435 -37.70 -15.85 7.47
C ASP A 435 -36.24 -16.28 7.20
N ARG A 436 -35.33 -15.34 6.92
CA ARG A 436 -33.87 -15.60 6.76
C ARG A 436 -33.23 -16.17 8.02
N LEU A 437 -33.56 -15.63 9.20
CA LEU A 437 -33.08 -16.14 10.50
C LEU A 437 -33.67 -17.52 10.82
N ALA A 438 -34.93 -17.78 10.46
CA ALA A 438 -35.55 -19.08 10.61
C ALA A 438 -34.87 -20.13 9.71
N GLU A 439 -34.54 -19.79 8.45
CA GLU A 439 -33.76 -20.67 7.56
C GLU A 439 -32.35 -20.96 8.10
N GLN A 440 -31.64 -19.95 8.59
CA GLN A 440 -30.31 -20.16 9.19
C GLN A 440 -30.39 -21.05 10.43
N ASN A 441 -31.37 -20.83 11.31
CA ASN A 441 -31.57 -21.68 12.49
C ASN A 441 -31.98 -23.11 12.11
N ALA A 442 -32.82 -23.30 11.09
CA ALA A 442 -33.15 -24.63 10.57
C ALA A 442 -31.91 -25.34 10.01
N GLN A 443 -31.07 -24.64 9.24
CA GLN A 443 -29.80 -25.19 8.72
C GLN A 443 -28.84 -25.56 9.85
N ASN A 444 -28.72 -24.74 10.89
CA ASN A 444 -27.90 -25.02 12.07
C ASN A 444 -28.40 -26.25 12.86
N VAL A 445 -29.72 -26.40 13.03
CA VAL A 445 -30.33 -27.58 13.67
C VAL A 445 -30.17 -28.85 12.83
N ILE A 446 -30.23 -28.73 11.49
CA ILE A 446 -29.95 -29.85 10.57
C ILE A 446 -28.46 -30.22 10.62
N ALA A 447 -27.54 -29.26 10.68
CA ALA A 447 -26.11 -29.52 10.81
C ALA A 447 -25.76 -30.21 12.15
N GLN A 448 -26.36 -29.79 13.26
CA GLN A 448 -26.13 -30.41 14.57
C GLN A 448 -26.71 -31.84 14.65
N ASN A 449 -27.91 -32.09 14.11
CA ASN A 449 -28.50 -33.44 14.12
C ASN A 449 -27.92 -34.37 13.04
N GLY A 450 -27.44 -33.83 11.92
CA GLY A 450 -26.88 -34.61 10.81
C GLY A 450 -25.59 -35.35 11.15
N GLY A 451 -24.84 -34.90 12.16
CA GLY A 451 -23.59 -35.53 12.59
C GLY A 451 -23.73 -36.90 13.29
N ASN A 452 -24.94 -37.30 13.69
CA ASN A 452 -25.14 -38.45 14.59
C ASN A 452 -25.77 -39.70 13.91
N ALA A 453 -25.73 -39.79 12.58
CA ALA A 453 -26.29 -40.89 11.80
C ALA A 453 -25.22 -41.82 11.19
N GLY A 454 -24.18 -42.21 11.97
CA GLY A 454 -22.99 -42.82 11.38
C GLY A 454 -22.04 -43.66 12.24
N ASN A 455 -22.37 -44.09 13.48
CA ASN A 455 -21.54 -45.07 14.17
C ASN A 455 -22.29 -45.95 15.20
N THR A 456 -22.66 -47.17 14.80
CA THR A 456 -23.27 -48.18 15.69
C THR A 456 -22.17 -49.09 16.25
N GLY A 457 -21.36 -48.60 17.18
CA GLY A 457 -20.14 -49.30 17.60
C GLY A 457 -19.69 -49.04 19.04
N ASN A 458 -19.79 -50.09 19.85
CA ASN A 458 -19.12 -50.32 21.13
C ASN A 458 -19.47 -49.37 22.31
N ALA A 459 -19.94 -49.96 23.42
CA ALA A 459 -20.18 -49.24 24.66
C ALA A 459 -18.94 -49.28 25.55
N ASN A 460 -18.41 -48.12 25.95
CA ASN A 460 -17.58 -48.03 27.15
C ASN A 460 -17.97 -46.78 27.96
N ARG A 461 -18.08 -46.92 29.29
CA ARG A 461 -18.46 -45.84 30.20
C ARG A 461 -17.22 -45.36 30.93
N GLN A 462 -16.74 -44.16 30.64
CA GLN A 462 -15.72 -43.52 31.48
C GLN A 462 -15.90 -42.00 31.55
N ASN A 463 -15.63 -41.45 32.73
CA ASN A 463 -15.93 -40.06 33.08
C ASN A 463 -15.23 -39.04 32.16
N GLN A 464 -15.97 -38.02 31.74
CA GLN A 464 -15.41 -36.70 31.47
C GLN A 464 -16.05 -35.65 32.39
N ARG A 465 -15.25 -34.64 32.75
CA ARG A 465 -15.59 -33.59 33.71
C ARG A 465 -16.58 -32.58 33.08
N PRO A 466 -17.45 -31.93 33.87
CA PRO A 466 -18.23 -30.79 33.39
C PRO A 466 -17.30 -29.59 33.17
N GLY A 467 -16.85 -29.39 31.92
CA GLY A 467 -16.01 -28.27 31.52
C GLY A 467 -16.44 -27.73 30.15
N ASN A 468 -16.55 -26.40 30.05
CA ASN A 468 -16.83 -25.65 28.82
C ASN A 468 -17.98 -26.18 27.94
N LYS A 469 -19.22 -26.08 28.46
CA LYS A 469 -20.21 -25.40 27.63
C LYS A 469 -19.69 -23.99 27.40
N SER A 470 -19.57 -23.55 26.15
CA SER A 470 -19.29 -22.14 25.85
C SER A 470 -20.36 -21.28 26.52
N SER A 471 -19.94 -20.22 27.21
CA SER A 471 -20.87 -19.21 27.71
C SER A 471 -21.46 -18.48 26.51
N VAL A 472 -22.62 -18.96 26.06
CA VAL A 472 -23.47 -18.22 25.11
C VAL A 472 -23.83 -16.94 25.84
N TRP A 473 -23.21 -15.83 25.44
CA TRP A 473 -23.38 -14.52 26.05
C TRP A 473 -24.87 -14.22 26.18
N TYR A 474 -25.26 -13.66 27.31
CA TYR A 474 -26.64 -13.65 27.81
C TYR A 474 -27.69 -13.26 26.74
N PHE A 475 -27.37 -12.24 25.92
CA PHE A 475 -28.24 -11.71 24.87
C PHE A 475 -28.44 -12.63 23.65
N TYR A 476 -27.59 -13.64 23.45
CA TYR A 476 -27.76 -14.63 22.37
C TYR A 476 -28.68 -15.81 22.74
N ASN A 477 -29.12 -15.90 24.01
CA ASN A 477 -30.13 -16.87 24.42
C ASN A 477 -31.50 -16.18 24.52
N GLN A 478 -32.30 -16.25 23.45
CA GLN A 478 -33.61 -15.59 23.36
C GLN A 478 -34.54 -15.97 24.52
N MET A 479 -34.46 -17.19 25.06
CA MET A 479 -35.27 -17.61 26.21
C MET A 479 -34.83 -16.92 27.50
N ALA A 480 -33.52 -16.78 27.72
CA ALA A 480 -32.97 -16.04 28.85
C ALA A 480 -33.24 -14.53 28.74
N VAL A 481 -33.13 -13.96 27.54
CA VAL A 481 -33.49 -12.54 27.25
C VAL A 481 -34.97 -12.29 27.50
N ASN A 482 -35.85 -13.15 27.00
CA ASN A 482 -37.30 -13.00 27.22
C ASN A 482 -37.66 -13.16 28.71
N GLN A 483 -37.01 -14.07 29.43
CA GLN A 483 -37.17 -14.23 30.88
C GLN A 483 -36.68 -13.00 31.63
N GLY A 484 -35.47 -12.50 31.36
CA GLY A 484 -34.95 -11.31 32.02
C GLY A 484 -35.65 -10.01 31.62
N LYS A 485 -36.23 -9.92 30.42
CA LYS A 485 -37.12 -8.81 30.03
C LYS A 485 -38.41 -8.83 30.86
N ALA A 486 -39.00 -10.01 31.06
CA ALA A 486 -40.17 -10.17 31.93
C ALA A 486 -39.82 -9.93 33.42
N GLU A 487 -38.64 -10.35 33.88
CA GLU A 487 -38.17 -10.16 35.26
C GLU A 487 -37.79 -8.70 35.54
N PHE A 488 -37.09 -8.05 34.61
CA PHE A 488 -36.84 -6.59 34.64
C PHE A 488 -38.16 -5.82 34.70
N GLN A 489 -39.12 -6.14 33.82
CA GLN A 489 -40.43 -5.48 33.81
C GLN A 489 -41.24 -5.77 35.09
N LYS A 490 -41.02 -6.92 35.75
CA LYS A 490 -41.62 -7.28 37.04
C LYS A 490 -40.98 -6.56 38.23
N ILE A 491 -39.69 -6.27 38.19
CA ILE A 491 -38.96 -5.59 39.28
C ILE A 491 -39.03 -4.07 39.16
N TRP A 492 -38.90 -3.53 37.95
CA TRP A 492 -38.74 -2.09 37.68
C TRP A 492 -39.91 -1.43 36.95
N GLY A 493 -40.83 -2.22 36.40
CA GLY A 493 -41.87 -1.75 35.48
C GLY A 493 -41.35 -1.54 34.05
N LYS A 494 -42.13 -0.86 33.21
CA LYS A 494 -41.57 -0.22 32.00
C LYS A 494 -40.89 1.08 32.46
N ARG A 495 -39.60 1.24 32.17
CA ARG A 495 -38.83 2.47 32.42
C ARG A 495 -38.36 3.04 31.09
N GLU A 496 -38.33 4.37 30.99
CA GLU A 496 -37.76 5.08 29.84
C GLU A 496 -36.23 4.88 29.79
N ASN A 497 -35.66 4.87 28.59
CA ASN A 497 -34.22 4.73 28.39
C ASN A 497 -33.51 6.08 28.53
N VAL A 498 -33.46 6.60 29.76
CA VAL A 498 -32.84 7.88 30.12
C VAL A 498 -31.64 7.68 31.05
N ASP A 499 -30.73 8.64 31.06
CA ASP A 499 -29.58 8.61 31.98
C ASP A 499 -30.05 8.56 33.44
N ASN A 500 -29.38 7.72 34.23
CA ASN A 500 -29.76 7.43 35.62
C ASN A 500 -31.20 6.89 35.82
N TRP A 501 -31.83 6.23 34.83
CA TRP A 501 -33.22 5.69 34.93
C TRP A 501 -33.52 4.89 36.22
N GLN A 502 -32.51 4.21 36.80
CA GLN A 502 -32.62 3.47 38.07
C GLN A 502 -32.94 4.37 39.29
N ARG A 503 -32.67 5.66 39.20
CA ARG A 503 -32.85 6.67 40.27
C ARG A 503 -34.07 7.57 40.03
N VAL A 504 -34.63 7.58 38.81
CA VAL A 504 -35.77 8.43 38.44
C VAL A 504 -37.08 7.81 38.95
N ASN A 505 -37.44 8.12 40.20
CA ASN A 505 -38.80 7.93 40.70
C ASN A 505 -39.56 9.27 40.65
N LYS A 506 -40.45 9.43 39.66
CA LYS A 506 -41.35 10.59 39.52
C LYS A 506 -42.39 10.72 40.66
N THR A 507 -42.49 9.73 41.56
CA THR A 507 -43.58 9.59 42.54
C THR A 507 -43.33 10.24 43.92
N VAL A 508 -42.26 11.02 44.12
CA VAL A 508 -41.85 11.49 45.49
C VAL A 508 -41.41 12.96 45.56
N VAL A 509 -42.06 13.86 44.81
CA VAL A 509 -42.10 15.33 45.05
C VAL A 509 -43.40 15.83 44.39
N ALA A 510 -44.30 16.62 44.98
CA ALA A 510 -44.40 17.31 46.28
C ALA A 510 -45.87 17.18 46.81
N PHE A 511 -46.43 17.91 47.80
CA PHE A 511 -46.02 19.08 48.59
C PHE A 511 -46.67 19.00 50.00
N ASP A 512 -46.22 19.83 50.94
CA ASP A 512 -46.66 19.86 52.35
C ASP A 512 -47.99 20.60 52.60
N THR A 513 -49.05 19.88 53.00
CA THR A 513 -50.05 20.34 54.00
C THR A 513 -51.02 19.19 54.40
N PRO A 514 -51.37 19.01 55.69
CA PRO A 514 -52.29 17.94 56.11
C PRO A 514 -53.75 18.39 56.13
N GLN A 515 -54.57 17.81 55.26
CA GLN A 515 -56.03 17.85 55.38
C GLN A 515 -56.60 16.46 55.00
N GLU A 516 -57.32 15.83 55.93
CA GLU A 516 -57.72 14.42 55.80
C GLU A 516 -58.79 14.21 54.72
N MET A 517 -58.36 13.83 53.52
CA MET A 517 -59.21 13.21 52.51
C MET A 517 -59.39 11.72 52.83
N THR A 518 -60.61 11.20 52.65
CA THR A 518 -60.90 9.79 52.95
C THR A 518 -60.30 8.85 51.90
N GLU A 519 -60.01 7.60 52.29
CA GLU A 519 -59.41 6.59 51.40
C GLU A 519 -60.20 6.39 50.10
N GLU A 520 -61.53 6.46 50.13
CA GLU A 520 -62.38 6.36 48.94
C GLU A 520 -62.19 7.53 47.95
N GLN A 521 -61.87 8.74 48.43
CA GLN A 521 -61.55 9.87 47.57
C GLN A 521 -60.13 9.78 47.00
N LEU A 522 -59.17 9.30 47.81
CA LEU A 522 -57.80 9.07 47.38
C LEU A 522 -57.70 7.94 46.34
N ASP A 523 -58.41 6.82 46.51
CA ASP A 523 -58.49 5.74 45.52
C ASP A 523 -59.25 6.17 44.26
N SER A 524 -60.25 7.06 44.37
CA SER A 524 -60.93 7.64 43.21
C SER A 524 -60.04 8.57 42.39
N ILE A 525 -59.23 9.42 43.04
CA ILE A 525 -58.26 10.29 42.37
C ILE A 525 -57.12 9.46 41.78
N ALA A 526 -56.54 8.54 42.54
CA ALA A 526 -55.49 7.64 42.05
C ALA A 526 -55.97 6.77 40.87
N ARG A 527 -57.25 6.37 40.83
CA ARG A 527 -57.84 5.69 39.66
C ARG A 527 -58.05 6.62 38.46
N ALA A 528 -58.44 7.88 38.66
CA ALA A 528 -58.58 8.84 37.58
C ALA A 528 -57.21 9.21 36.98
N GLU A 529 -56.21 9.45 37.83
CA GLU A 529 -54.83 9.71 37.46
C GLU A 529 -54.21 8.48 36.78
N ALA A 530 -54.38 7.26 37.32
CA ALA A 530 -53.92 6.05 36.65
C ALA A 530 -54.63 5.76 35.31
N LEU A 531 -55.87 6.22 35.11
CA LEU A 531 -56.52 6.16 33.80
C LEU A 531 -55.91 7.18 32.82
N ALA A 532 -55.61 8.39 33.29
CA ALA A 532 -54.95 9.42 32.48
C ALA A 532 -53.52 8.99 32.10
N ASP A 533 -52.72 8.55 33.07
CA ASP A 533 -51.36 8.03 32.90
C ASP A 533 -51.36 6.80 31.96
N SER A 534 -52.39 5.94 32.04
CA SER A 534 -52.57 4.82 31.09
C SER A 534 -53.03 5.26 29.69
N LEU A 535 -53.73 6.38 29.53
CA LEU A 535 -54.11 6.93 28.23
C LEU A 535 -52.92 7.65 27.56
N GLU A 536 -52.15 8.41 28.33
CA GLU A 536 -50.92 9.07 27.88
C GLU A 536 -49.85 8.02 27.53
N GLN A 537 -49.62 7.00 28.36
CA GLN A 537 -48.71 5.89 28.02
C GLN A 537 -49.14 5.11 26.78
N VAL A 538 -50.44 4.99 26.49
CA VAL A 538 -50.91 4.37 25.22
C VAL A 538 -50.59 5.28 24.03
N ALA A 539 -50.86 6.58 24.13
CA ALA A 539 -50.54 7.55 23.08
C ALA A 539 -49.04 7.62 22.80
N ASP A 540 -48.20 7.71 23.84
CA ASP A 540 -46.75 7.77 23.67
C ASP A 540 -46.16 6.42 23.21
N SER A 541 -46.76 5.28 23.59
CA SER A 541 -46.36 3.98 23.01
C SER A 541 -46.64 3.88 21.51
N ALA A 542 -47.69 4.55 21.00
CA ALA A 542 -47.98 4.59 19.56
C ALA A 542 -47.11 5.62 18.81
N GLN A 543 -46.75 6.73 19.45
CA GLN A 543 -45.83 7.72 18.88
C GLN A 543 -44.37 7.23 18.80
N ASN A 544 -44.00 6.17 19.52
CA ASN A 544 -42.65 5.60 19.53
C ASN A 544 -42.55 4.21 18.85
N ASP A 545 -43.60 3.74 18.16
CA ASP A 545 -43.63 2.48 17.40
C ASP A 545 -43.55 2.75 15.88
N PRO A 546 -42.45 2.40 15.19
CA PRO A 546 -42.30 2.55 13.74
C PRO A 546 -43.33 1.80 12.87
N HIS A 547 -44.19 0.98 13.46
CA HIS A 547 -45.31 0.31 12.78
C HIS A 547 -46.63 1.10 12.78
N LYS A 548 -46.62 2.30 13.38
CA LYS A 548 -47.74 3.23 13.55
C LYS A 548 -47.55 4.49 12.71
N ARG A 549 -48.65 5.15 12.32
CA ARG A 549 -48.59 6.40 11.55
C ARG A 549 -48.12 7.56 12.42
N GLU A 550 -48.52 7.52 13.68
CA GLU A 550 -48.29 8.47 14.76
C GLU A 550 -46.78 8.75 14.94
N TYR A 551 -45.94 7.73 14.80
CA TYR A 551 -44.47 7.84 14.81
C TYR A 551 -43.91 8.73 13.69
N TYR A 552 -44.41 8.59 12.46
CA TYR A 552 -43.97 9.39 11.31
C TYR A 552 -44.61 10.79 11.31
N LEU A 553 -45.89 10.89 11.69
CA LEU A 553 -46.59 12.18 11.81
C LEU A 553 -45.91 13.13 12.80
N LYS A 554 -45.33 12.60 13.89
CA LYS A 554 -44.52 13.36 14.87
C LYS A 554 -43.24 13.99 14.28
N GLN A 555 -42.75 13.48 13.15
CA GLN A 555 -41.51 13.91 12.50
C GLN A 555 -41.74 14.88 11.32
N ILE A 556 -42.98 15.06 10.87
CA ILE A 556 -43.32 15.93 9.75
C ILE A 556 -43.53 17.37 10.26
N PRO A 557 -42.83 18.38 9.72
CA PRO A 557 -42.91 19.75 10.20
C PRO A 557 -44.22 20.42 9.75
N PHE A 558 -45.22 20.44 10.63
CA PHE A 558 -46.53 21.03 10.37
C PHE A 558 -46.66 22.48 10.85
N THR A 559 -45.92 22.88 11.89
CA THR A 559 -45.91 24.25 12.39
C THR A 559 -44.80 25.07 11.75
N GLU A 560 -44.92 26.40 11.78
CA GLU A 560 -43.93 27.29 11.16
C GLU A 560 -42.57 27.20 11.85
N GLU A 561 -42.56 27.02 13.18
CA GLU A 561 -41.35 26.79 13.97
C GLU A 561 -40.67 25.46 13.62
N GLN A 562 -41.45 24.41 13.35
CA GLN A 562 -40.91 23.13 12.89
C GLN A 562 -40.33 23.24 11.46
N VAL A 563 -40.94 24.04 10.59
CA VAL A 563 -40.41 24.32 9.25
C VAL A 563 -39.13 25.16 9.34
N GLN A 564 -39.05 26.14 10.24
CA GLN A 564 -37.81 26.88 10.50
C GLN A 564 -36.68 25.97 11.03
N ALA A 565 -36.97 25.08 11.98
CA ALA A 565 -36.01 24.08 12.46
C ALA A 565 -35.55 23.13 11.35
N SER A 566 -36.47 22.70 10.48
CA SER A 566 -36.18 21.91 9.28
C SER A 566 -35.29 22.67 8.29
N ASN A 567 -35.54 23.97 8.08
CA ASN A 567 -34.73 24.84 7.22
C ASN A 567 -33.31 25.03 7.76
N LEU A 568 -33.10 25.15 9.08
CA LEU A 568 -31.75 25.22 9.67
C LEU A 568 -30.91 23.98 9.30
N ILE A 569 -31.49 22.79 9.38
CA ILE A 569 -30.85 21.52 8.99
C ILE A 569 -30.57 21.49 7.48
N ILE A 570 -31.49 22.00 6.65
CA ILE A 570 -31.27 22.10 5.20
C ILE A 570 -30.12 23.07 4.87
N MET A 571 -30.05 24.23 5.53
CA MET A 571 -29.00 25.22 5.27
C MET A 571 -27.61 24.71 5.64
N ASP A 572 -27.44 24.11 6.82
CA ASP A 572 -26.19 23.46 7.21
C ASP A 572 -25.80 22.32 6.26
N GLY A 573 -26.77 21.46 5.91
CA GLY A 573 -26.53 20.36 4.97
C GLY A 573 -26.14 20.83 3.56
N LEU A 574 -26.78 21.89 3.04
CA LEU A 574 -26.42 22.50 1.76
C LEU A 574 -25.05 23.18 1.79
N TYR A 575 -24.70 23.84 2.90
CA TYR A 575 -23.42 24.51 3.06
C TYR A 575 -22.28 23.48 3.06
N ASN A 576 -22.32 22.53 3.99
CA ASN A 576 -21.26 21.53 4.15
C ASN A 576 -21.14 20.62 2.93
N SER A 577 -22.25 20.15 2.35
CA SER A 577 -22.19 19.37 1.10
C SER A 577 -21.67 20.21 -0.08
N GLY A 578 -22.09 21.48 -0.21
CA GLY A 578 -21.59 22.42 -1.21
C GLY A 578 -20.08 22.62 -1.14
N VAL A 579 -19.52 22.75 0.07
CA VAL A 579 -18.07 22.82 0.31
C VAL A 579 -17.37 21.51 -0.07
N ILE A 580 -17.88 20.35 0.39
CA ILE A 580 -17.31 19.04 0.08
C ILE A 580 -17.32 18.75 -1.43
N PHE A 581 -18.38 19.13 -2.15
CA PHE A 581 -18.43 19.02 -3.61
C PHE A 581 -17.31 19.82 -4.28
N LYS A 582 -17.03 21.05 -3.82
CA LYS A 582 -15.98 21.94 -4.34
C LYS A 582 -14.57 21.41 -4.06
N ASP A 583 -14.29 21.10 -2.80
CA ASP A 583 -12.92 20.96 -2.28
C ASP A 583 -12.43 19.50 -2.19
N LYS A 584 -13.35 18.52 -2.12
CA LYS A 584 -12.98 17.09 -2.01
C LYS A 584 -13.36 16.26 -3.24
N LEU A 585 -14.40 16.67 -3.99
CA LEU A 585 -14.92 15.93 -5.15
C LEU A 585 -14.73 16.61 -6.51
N ASP A 586 -14.21 17.85 -6.52
CA ASP A 586 -13.99 18.66 -7.73
C ASP A 586 -15.26 18.98 -8.55
N ASN A 587 -16.44 18.71 -7.99
CA ASN A 587 -17.73 18.76 -8.68
C ASN A 587 -18.37 20.15 -8.53
N LEU A 588 -17.84 21.10 -9.30
CA LEU A 588 -18.32 22.49 -9.30
C LEU A 588 -19.83 22.64 -9.58
N PRO A 589 -20.46 21.94 -10.55
CA PRO A 589 -21.90 22.07 -10.78
C PRO A 589 -22.78 21.67 -9.60
N LEU A 590 -22.40 20.63 -8.83
CA LEU A 590 -23.15 20.26 -7.61
C LEU A 590 -22.88 21.21 -6.44
N SER A 591 -21.66 21.75 -6.34
CA SER A 591 -21.35 22.81 -5.38
C SER A 591 -22.14 24.08 -5.65
N GLU A 592 -22.23 24.52 -6.93
CA GLU A 592 -23.03 25.67 -7.35
C GLU A 592 -24.51 25.46 -6.99
N LYS A 593 -25.08 24.33 -7.39
CA LYS A 593 -26.46 23.91 -7.11
C LYS A 593 -26.79 23.91 -5.61
N ALA A 594 -25.86 23.47 -4.76
CA ALA A 594 -26.05 23.45 -3.32
C ALA A 594 -25.95 24.85 -2.69
N LEU A 595 -24.86 25.59 -2.97
CA LEU A 595 -24.60 26.90 -2.39
C LEU A 595 -25.59 27.97 -2.87
N ARG A 596 -25.97 27.97 -4.16
CA ARG A 596 -26.99 28.89 -4.67
C ARG A 596 -28.37 28.61 -4.13
N ARG A 597 -28.70 27.35 -3.81
CA ARG A 597 -29.98 27.07 -3.14
C ARG A 597 -30.08 27.80 -1.80
N ILE A 598 -28.96 28.02 -1.10
CA ILE A 598 -28.93 28.86 0.10
C ILE A 598 -29.21 30.32 -0.26
N THR A 599 -28.49 30.90 -1.24
CA THR A 599 -28.69 32.31 -1.63
C THR A 599 -30.08 32.61 -2.18
N ASP A 600 -30.69 31.65 -2.87
CA ASP A 600 -31.91 31.83 -3.64
C ASP A 600 -33.16 31.41 -2.85
N SER A 601 -33.03 30.54 -1.82
CA SER A 601 -34.15 30.05 -0.98
C SER A 601 -34.10 30.52 0.48
N TYR A 602 -32.93 30.91 1.00
CA TYR A 602 -32.73 31.22 2.42
C TYR A 602 -31.90 32.50 2.64
N PRO A 603 -32.42 33.70 2.29
CA PRO A 603 -31.64 34.96 2.33
C PRO A 603 -31.15 35.37 3.73
N GLU A 604 -31.79 34.87 4.79
CA GLU A 604 -31.52 35.22 6.20
C GLU A 604 -30.53 34.25 6.89
N TYR A 605 -29.81 33.41 6.13
CA TYR A 605 -28.83 32.47 6.69
C TYR A 605 -27.67 33.19 7.40
N GLU A 606 -27.38 32.79 8.64
CA GLU A 606 -26.37 33.40 9.52
C GLU A 606 -24.98 33.50 8.86
N ASN A 607 -24.54 32.42 8.19
CA ASN A 607 -23.22 32.33 7.56
C ASN A 607 -23.26 32.68 6.05
N MET A 608 -24.20 33.52 5.60
CA MET A 608 -24.32 33.91 4.17
C MET A 608 -23.04 34.55 3.60
N ALA A 609 -22.22 35.21 4.44
CA ALA A 609 -20.92 35.73 4.02
C ALA A 609 -19.96 34.61 3.58
N ASP A 610 -19.97 33.46 4.26
CA ASP A 610 -19.17 32.29 3.91
C ASP A 610 -19.68 31.65 2.60
N VAL A 611 -21.00 31.62 2.41
CA VAL A 611 -21.65 31.17 1.16
C VAL A 611 -21.22 32.03 -0.02
N PHE A 612 -21.25 33.37 0.12
CA PHE A 612 -20.79 34.28 -0.94
C PHE A 612 -19.28 34.14 -1.21
N TYR A 613 -18.45 33.94 -0.18
CA TYR A 613 -17.02 33.66 -0.35
C TYR A 613 -16.78 32.35 -1.11
N HIS A 614 -17.50 31.28 -0.77
CA HIS A 614 -17.40 30.00 -1.48
C HIS A 614 -17.94 30.03 -2.90
N LEU A 615 -18.99 30.82 -3.18
CA LEU A 615 -19.46 31.09 -4.54
C LEU A 615 -18.44 31.91 -5.34
N PHE A 616 -17.82 32.95 -4.75
CA PHE A 616 -16.70 33.67 -5.37
C PHE A 616 -15.55 32.71 -5.76
N LEU A 617 -15.12 31.84 -4.85
CA LEU A 617 -14.07 30.85 -5.13
C LEU A 617 -14.49 29.87 -6.24
N LEU A 618 -15.75 29.41 -6.22
CA LEU A 618 -16.31 28.50 -7.21
C LEU A 618 -16.31 29.12 -8.61
N TYR A 619 -16.87 30.31 -8.80
CA TYR A 619 -16.93 30.97 -10.10
C TYR A 619 -15.53 31.38 -10.60
N SER A 620 -14.64 31.80 -9.69
CA SER A 620 -13.23 32.03 -10.01
C SER A 620 -12.54 30.76 -10.55
N ARG A 621 -12.86 29.58 -10.00
CA ARG A 621 -12.33 28.29 -10.45
C ARG A 621 -13.01 27.76 -11.72
N MET A 622 -14.26 28.15 -11.98
CA MET A 622 -14.97 27.89 -13.25
C MET A 622 -14.48 28.80 -14.39
N GLY A 623 -13.69 29.84 -14.10
CA GLY A 623 -13.22 30.80 -15.10
C GLY A 623 -14.23 31.91 -15.43
N ASP A 624 -15.23 32.14 -14.58
CA ASP A 624 -16.18 33.25 -14.69
C ASP A 624 -15.87 34.35 -13.64
N PRO A 625 -14.97 35.28 -13.94
CA PRO A 625 -14.66 36.39 -13.04
C PRO A 625 -15.80 37.42 -12.96
N GLN A 626 -16.73 37.47 -13.94
CA GLN A 626 -17.83 38.43 -13.91
C GLN A 626 -18.83 38.03 -12.83
N THR A 627 -19.27 36.76 -12.84
CA THR A 627 -20.17 36.24 -11.81
C THR A 627 -19.49 36.21 -10.45
N ALA A 628 -18.19 35.88 -10.37
CA ALA A 628 -17.42 35.94 -9.12
C ALA A 628 -17.43 37.35 -8.51
N GLU A 629 -17.15 38.40 -9.28
CA GLU A 629 -17.17 39.80 -8.80
C GLU A 629 -18.55 40.22 -8.27
N THR A 630 -19.66 39.67 -8.80
CA THR A 630 -20.99 39.95 -8.22
C THR A 630 -21.14 39.48 -6.77
N TYR A 631 -20.41 38.44 -6.35
CA TYR A 631 -20.39 37.99 -4.96
C TYR A 631 -19.44 38.81 -4.09
N VAL A 632 -18.35 39.36 -4.66
CA VAL A 632 -17.50 40.37 -3.99
C VAL A 632 -18.31 41.63 -3.69
N GLU A 633 -19.10 42.11 -4.65
CA GLU A 633 -19.93 43.30 -4.46
C GLU A 633 -21.12 43.05 -3.49
N LYS A 634 -21.74 41.85 -3.52
CA LYS A 634 -22.72 41.46 -2.48
C LYS A 634 -22.12 41.43 -1.08
N LEU A 635 -20.89 40.90 -0.94
CA LEU A 635 -20.14 40.94 0.32
C LEU A 635 -19.86 42.39 0.77
N ARG A 636 -19.42 43.26 -0.14
CA ARG A 636 -19.19 44.69 0.10
C ARG A 636 -20.45 45.43 0.55
N GLN A 637 -21.60 45.13 -0.05
CA GLN A 637 -22.88 45.81 0.23
C GLN A 637 -23.57 45.30 1.51
N SER A 638 -23.62 43.98 1.73
CA SER A 638 -24.38 43.38 2.83
C SER A 638 -23.54 43.04 4.06
N TYR A 639 -22.23 42.82 3.91
CA TYR A 639 -21.34 42.33 4.98
C TYR A 639 -19.99 43.09 5.01
N PRO A 640 -19.99 44.44 5.12
CA PRO A 640 -18.77 45.25 5.05
C PRO A 640 -17.71 44.88 6.09
N GLU A 641 -18.12 44.54 7.32
CA GLU A 641 -17.24 44.14 8.43
C GLU A 641 -16.77 42.67 8.36
N SER A 642 -17.13 41.92 7.30
CA SER A 642 -16.72 40.51 7.18
C SER A 642 -15.22 40.38 6.89
N PRO A 643 -14.53 39.37 7.46
CA PRO A 643 -13.17 39.01 7.07
C PRO A 643 -13.03 38.74 5.57
N TRP A 644 -14.05 38.14 4.94
CA TRP A 644 -14.04 37.87 3.49
C TRP A 644 -14.14 39.14 2.67
N THR A 645 -14.97 40.10 3.09
CA THR A 645 -15.05 41.42 2.43
C THR A 645 -13.72 42.17 2.53
N THR A 646 -13.09 42.13 3.71
CA THR A 646 -11.76 42.74 3.92
C THR A 646 -10.69 42.07 3.03
N LEU A 647 -10.70 40.73 2.96
CA LEU A 647 -9.75 39.95 2.15
C LEU A 647 -9.94 40.17 0.63
N LEU A 648 -11.18 40.09 0.14
CA LEU A 648 -11.48 40.17 -1.29
C LEU A 648 -11.43 41.59 -1.87
N THR A 649 -11.46 42.62 -1.01
CA THR A 649 -11.35 44.02 -1.45
C THR A 649 -9.94 44.61 -1.28
N ASP A 650 -8.96 43.84 -0.80
CA ASP A 650 -7.54 44.20 -0.84
C ASP A 650 -7.09 44.40 -2.30
N PRO A 651 -6.57 45.59 -2.69
CA PRO A 651 -6.01 45.82 -4.02
C PRO A 651 -4.88 44.86 -4.40
N TYR A 652 -4.23 44.24 -3.42
CA TYR A 652 -3.19 43.24 -3.62
C TYR A 652 -3.70 41.79 -3.55
N PHE A 653 -5.00 41.52 -3.35
CA PHE A 653 -5.55 40.17 -3.14
C PHE A 653 -5.04 39.15 -4.17
N ALA A 654 -5.14 39.45 -5.46
CA ALA A 654 -4.70 38.54 -6.53
C ALA A 654 -3.16 38.36 -6.63
N GLU A 655 -2.37 39.32 -6.14
CA GLU A 655 -0.91 39.20 -6.04
C GLU A 655 -0.53 38.40 -4.79
N ASN A 656 -1.17 38.69 -3.66
CA ASN A 656 -0.99 38.01 -2.38
C ASN A 656 -1.42 36.53 -2.46
N ALA A 657 -2.54 36.21 -3.11
CA ALA A 657 -3.00 34.83 -3.31
C ALA A 657 -2.09 33.99 -4.23
N LYS A 658 -1.23 34.63 -5.04
CA LYS A 658 -0.34 33.95 -6.00
C LYS A 658 1.13 33.94 -5.58
N PHE A 659 1.58 34.97 -4.87
CA PHE A 659 2.98 35.20 -4.53
C PHE A 659 3.19 35.64 -3.07
N GLY A 660 2.13 35.79 -2.27
CA GLY A 660 2.18 36.41 -0.95
C GLY A 660 3.16 35.74 0.01
N GLU A 661 3.19 34.41 0.05
CA GLU A 661 4.15 33.64 0.86
C GLU A 661 5.61 33.96 0.46
N HIS A 662 5.93 33.96 -0.84
CA HIS A 662 7.27 34.29 -1.34
C HIS A 662 7.63 35.77 -1.14
N ILE A 663 6.65 36.68 -1.20
CA ILE A 663 6.85 38.10 -0.94
C ILE A 663 7.10 38.31 0.57
N GLU A 664 6.30 37.71 1.44
CA GLU A 664 6.46 37.78 2.89
C GLU A 664 7.80 37.18 3.33
N ASP A 665 8.18 36.00 2.81
CA ASP A 665 9.46 35.35 3.12
C ASP A 665 10.66 36.16 2.62
N SER A 666 10.60 36.73 1.42
CA SER A 666 11.63 37.64 0.91
C SER A 666 11.77 38.91 1.77
N ILE A 667 10.65 39.50 2.21
CA ILE A 667 10.65 40.63 3.15
C ILE A 667 11.18 40.19 4.53
N TYR A 668 10.86 38.98 5.00
CA TYR A 668 11.34 38.44 6.26
C TYR A 668 12.86 38.22 6.23
N ALA A 669 13.39 37.60 5.17
CA ALA A 669 14.83 37.42 4.97
C ALA A 669 15.56 38.78 4.93
N ALA A 670 15.05 39.75 4.17
CA ALA A 670 15.58 41.11 4.15
C ALA A 670 15.53 41.80 5.53
N THR A 671 14.48 41.55 6.30
CA THR A 671 14.32 42.08 7.68
C THR A 671 15.31 41.45 8.65
N TYR A 672 15.54 40.14 8.53
CA TYR A 672 16.50 39.41 9.36
C TYR A 672 17.95 39.85 9.05
N ASP A 673 18.29 40.05 7.78
CA ASP A 673 19.60 40.58 7.37
C ASP A 673 19.74 42.10 7.61
N ALA A 674 18.66 42.85 7.68
CA ALA A 674 18.66 44.22 8.19
C ALA A 674 18.93 44.24 9.71
N PHE A 675 18.30 43.35 10.47
CA PHE A 675 18.49 43.21 11.91
C PHE A 675 19.93 42.78 12.28
N LYS A 676 20.49 41.76 11.61
CA LYS A 676 21.91 41.36 11.75
C LYS A 676 22.88 42.51 11.47
N ALA A 677 22.53 43.38 10.51
CA ALA A 677 23.34 44.51 10.09
C ALA A 677 23.08 45.80 10.89
N ASP A 678 22.32 45.74 12.00
CA ASP A 678 21.94 46.88 12.86
C ASP A 678 21.16 48.00 12.11
N ARG A 679 20.53 47.66 10.97
CA ARG A 679 19.73 48.57 10.13
C ARG A 679 18.29 48.68 10.67
N LEU A 680 18.16 49.10 11.93
CA LEU A 680 16.90 49.05 12.68
C LEU A 680 15.74 49.87 12.05
N GLN A 681 16.03 50.90 11.25
CA GLN A 681 15.00 51.64 10.49
C GLN A 681 14.40 50.81 9.34
N GLU A 682 15.20 49.97 8.69
CA GLU A 682 14.77 49.08 7.61
C GLU A 682 13.96 47.91 8.18
N VAL A 683 14.36 47.40 9.35
CA VAL A 683 13.58 46.45 10.16
C VAL A 683 12.18 47.04 10.47
N ALA A 684 12.12 48.26 11.01
CA ALA A 684 10.85 48.91 11.34
C ALA A 684 9.96 49.19 10.12
N ALA A 685 10.56 49.54 8.97
CA ALA A 685 9.82 49.72 7.71
C ALA A 685 9.20 48.40 7.23
N ASN A 686 9.99 47.32 7.19
CA ASN A 686 9.50 46.01 6.74
C ASN A 686 8.46 45.41 7.70
N LEU A 687 8.60 45.62 9.02
CA LEU A 687 7.58 45.24 9.99
C LEU A 687 6.22 45.89 9.72
N LYS A 688 6.21 47.15 9.27
CA LYS A 688 5.00 47.88 8.91
C LYS A 688 4.40 47.38 7.59
N ILE A 689 5.22 46.92 6.65
CA ILE A 689 4.76 46.25 5.43
C ILE A 689 4.11 44.91 5.79
N SER A 690 4.76 44.09 6.63
CA SER A 690 4.16 42.87 7.20
C SER A 690 2.82 43.17 7.89
N GLU A 691 2.74 44.21 8.71
CA GLU A 691 1.52 44.57 9.44
C GLU A 691 0.36 44.98 8.54
N THR A 692 0.63 45.69 7.46
CA THR A 692 -0.41 46.25 6.58
C THR A 692 -0.78 45.36 5.41
N ARG A 693 0.13 44.49 4.95
CA ARG A 693 -0.06 43.62 3.77
C ARG A 693 -0.14 42.13 4.12
N PHE A 694 0.45 41.70 5.23
CA PHE A 694 0.48 40.29 5.68
C PHE A 694 0.07 40.14 7.15
N PRO A 695 -1.09 40.69 7.59
CA PRO A 695 -1.50 40.68 9.00
C PRO A 695 -1.76 39.26 9.56
N LEU A 696 -2.05 38.30 8.68
CA LEU A 696 -2.22 36.86 8.96
C LEU A 696 -1.10 36.02 8.30
N GLY A 697 0.03 36.64 7.98
CA GLY A 697 1.16 36.00 7.30
C GLY A 697 1.89 34.94 8.12
N ALA A 698 2.54 34.00 7.41
CA ALA A 698 3.20 32.83 8.00
C ALA A 698 4.52 33.14 8.74
N ASN A 699 5.05 34.36 8.58
CA ASN A 699 6.21 34.88 9.30
C ASN A 699 5.82 36.02 10.28
N ARG A 700 4.53 36.35 10.43
CA ARG A 700 4.05 37.53 11.18
C ARG A 700 4.48 37.52 12.65
N ASP A 701 4.53 36.35 13.26
CA ASP A 701 5.04 36.11 14.61
C ASP A 701 6.55 36.42 14.72
N LYS A 702 7.35 35.97 13.76
CA LYS A 702 8.80 36.25 13.64
C LYS A 702 9.07 37.73 13.40
N PHE A 703 8.23 38.42 12.61
CA PHE A 703 8.29 39.88 12.44
C PHE A 703 8.11 40.61 13.77
N ILE A 704 7.07 40.27 14.56
CA ILE A 704 6.83 40.89 15.87
C ILE A 704 8.02 40.62 16.83
N PHE A 705 8.56 39.40 16.83
CA PHE A 705 9.72 39.04 17.64
C PHE A 705 10.98 39.88 17.31
N ILE A 706 11.33 39.98 16.02
CA ILE A 706 12.46 40.81 15.55
C ILE A 706 12.20 42.30 15.84
N GLY A 707 10.96 42.76 15.74
CA GLY A 707 10.55 44.12 16.13
C GLY A 707 10.89 44.46 17.57
N GLY A 708 10.47 43.59 18.50
CA GLY A 708 10.75 43.78 19.93
C GLY A 708 12.26 43.81 20.22
N LEU A 709 13.02 42.89 19.62
CA LEU A 709 14.49 42.90 19.76
C LEU A 709 15.15 44.13 19.10
N GLY A 710 14.59 44.64 18.00
CA GLY A 710 15.03 45.88 17.36
C GLY A 710 14.80 47.11 18.24
N LYS A 711 13.63 47.19 18.90
CA LYS A 711 13.33 48.22 19.91
C LYS A 711 14.31 48.15 21.07
N LEU A 712 14.57 46.96 21.61
CA LEU A 712 15.55 46.72 22.67
C LEU A 712 16.96 47.20 22.29
N ASN A 713 17.45 46.86 21.09
CA ASN A 713 18.76 47.32 20.61
C ASN A 713 18.83 48.85 20.47
N ASN A 714 17.71 49.49 20.12
CA ASN A 714 17.56 50.95 20.08
C ASN A 714 17.31 51.59 21.47
N GLY A 715 17.37 50.81 22.56
CA GLY A 715 17.19 51.28 23.94
C GLY A 715 15.74 51.29 24.47
N ASP A 716 14.76 50.93 23.65
CA ASP A 716 13.35 50.83 24.04
C ASP A 716 13.01 49.44 24.62
N ALA A 717 13.33 49.27 25.90
CA ALA A 717 13.04 48.04 26.65
C ALA A 717 11.54 47.86 26.96
N GLU A 718 10.75 48.93 27.06
CA GLU A 718 9.31 48.84 27.33
C GLU A 718 8.55 48.40 26.08
N GLY A 719 8.81 49.02 24.92
CA GLY A 719 8.25 48.60 23.65
C GLY A 719 8.68 47.20 23.21
N CYS A 720 9.89 46.76 23.58
CA CYS A 720 10.29 45.35 23.46
C CYS A 720 9.35 44.43 24.26
N VAL A 721 9.05 44.77 25.51
CA VAL A 721 8.15 43.98 26.36
C VAL A 721 6.72 44.00 25.81
N THR A 722 6.25 45.12 25.28
CA THR A 722 4.92 45.21 24.63
C THR A 722 4.79 44.27 23.43
N ASP A 723 5.78 44.23 22.54
CA ASP A 723 5.77 43.32 21.38
C ASP A 723 5.80 41.85 21.82
N MET A 724 6.60 41.53 22.85
CA MET A 724 6.72 40.17 23.38
C MET A 724 5.43 39.70 24.09
N ASN A 725 4.67 40.58 24.77
CA ASN A 725 3.33 40.21 25.26
C ASN A 725 2.36 40.02 24.07
N THR A 726 2.40 40.91 23.07
CA THR A 726 1.53 40.83 21.87
C THR A 726 1.72 39.51 21.11
N LEU A 727 2.96 39.02 21.03
CA LEU A 727 3.31 37.73 20.44
C LEU A 727 2.69 36.56 21.21
N VAL A 728 2.85 36.54 22.53
CA VAL A 728 2.25 35.53 23.43
C VAL A 728 0.73 35.51 23.36
N GLU A 729 0.08 36.68 23.28
CA GLU A 729 -1.37 36.82 23.25
C GLU A 729 -1.98 36.43 21.90
N LYS A 730 -1.35 36.81 20.78
CA LYS A 730 -1.92 36.59 19.42
C LYS A 730 -1.45 35.32 18.74
N PHE A 731 -0.28 34.79 19.09
CA PHE A 731 0.31 33.59 18.48
C PHE A 731 0.73 32.56 19.54
N PRO A 732 -0.16 32.10 20.44
CA PRO A 732 0.19 31.21 21.56
C PRO A 732 0.71 29.84 21.13
N GLN A 733 0.53 29.44 19.86
CA GLN A 733 1.05 28.19 19.28
C GLN A 733 2.42 28.36 18.58
N SER A 734 2.96 29.59 18.48
CA SER A 734 4.30 29.81 17.92
C SER A 734 5.38 29.40 18.92
N GLU A 735 6.44 28.75 18.44
CA GLU A 735 7.62 28.41 19.25
C GLU A 735 8.26 29.67 19.86
N LEU A 736 8.21 30.81 19.16
CA LEU A 736 8.74 32.09 19.64
C LEU A 736 7.95 32.67 20.82
N SER A 737 6.68 32.29 21.00
CA SER A 737 5.86 32.75 22.12
C SER A 737 6.36 32.19 23.46
N ASN A 738 6.96 31.00 23.48
CA ASN A 738 7.65 30.50 24.67
C ASN A 738 8.84 31.40 25.06
N LEU A 739 9.67 31.76 24.08
CA LEU A 739 10.85 32.61 24.27
C LEU A 739 10.45 34.04 24.67
N ALA A 740 9.43 34.60 24.03
CA ALA A 740 8.85 35.90 24.38
C ALA A 740 8.26 35.91 25.81
N GLY A 741 7.54 34.85 26.19
CA GLY A 741 7.06 34.64 27.55
C GLY A 741 8.19 34.60 28.59
N MET A 742 9.33 33.97 28.28
CA MET A 742 10.51 33.98 29.15
C MET A 742 11.13 35.38 29.29
N ILE A 743 11.23 36.16 28.20
CA ILE A 743 11.71 37.55 28.24
C ILE A 743 10.80 38.40 29.13
N VAL A 744 9.48 38.35 28.89
CA VAL A 744 8.44 39.05 29.65
C VAL A 744 8.49 38.68 31.14
N ASN A 745 8.60 37.40 31.47
CA ASN A 745 8.65 36.92 32.85
C ASN A 745 9.98 37.28 33.54
N GLY A 746 11.10 37.30 32.81
CA GLY A 746 12.38 37.79 33.32
C GLY A 746 12.32 39.25 33.75
N VAL A 747 11.69 40.12 32.94
CA VAL A 747 11.48 41.54 33.27
C VAL A 747 10.52 41.71 34.44
N LYS A 748 9.39 40.97 34.45
CA LYS A 748 8.43 40.96 35.58
C LYS A 748 9.09 40.48 36.89
N ALA A 749 10.12 39.64 36.81
CA ALA A 749 10.97 39.21 37.93
C ALA A 749 12.12 40.20 38.27
N GLY A 750 12.10 41.42 37.73
CA GLY A 750 13.05 42.49 38.05
C GLY A 750 14.41 42.41 37.34
N ARG A 751 14.58 41.51 36.36
CA ARG A 751 15.82 41.46 35.56
C ARG A 751 15.84 42.62 34.56
N ARG A 752 16.94 43.38 34.54
CA ARG A 752 17.16 44.41 33.52
C ARG A 752 17.53 43.75 32.20
N ILE A 753 16.81 44.09 31.13
CA ILE A 753 17.26 43.78 29.77
C ILE A 753 18.40 44.74 29.42
N TYR A 754 19.49 44.22 28.87
CA TYR A 754 20.57 45.02 28.32
C TYR A 754 20.56 44.86 26.80
N GLY A 755 20.64 45.97 26.07
CA GLY A 755 20.91 46.01 24.62
C GLY A 755 22.35 45.60 24.32
N GLY A 756 22.71 44.37 24.67
CA GLY A 756 24.01 43.78 24.38
C GLY A 756 24.05 43.30 22.95
N LYS A 757 25.04 43.77 22.17
CA LYS A 757 25.33 43.23 20.84
C LYS A 757 25.46 41.70 20.93
N PHE A 758 24.81 40.98 20.02
CA PHE A 758 24.92 39.53 19.89
C PHE A 758 26.29 39.13 19.32
N ASP A 759 27.35 39.33 20.12
CA ASP A 759 28.69 38.86 19.79
C ASP A 759 28.76 37.34 20.01
N MET A 760 28.49 36.60 18.94
CA MET A 760 28.48 35.13 18.90
C MET A 760 29.83 34.50 19.29
N SER A 761 30.92 35.28 19.36
CA SER A 761 32.21 34.84 19.90
C SER A 761 32.12 34.40 21.37
N ASN A 762 31.22 35.03 22.15
CA ASN A 762 31.16 34.89 23.61
C ASN A 762 30.22 33.76 24.10
N VAL A 763 29.90 32.81 23.22
CA VAL A 763 29.08 31.63 23.56
C VAL A 763 29.89 30.59 24.35
N TRP A 764 31.22 30.55 24.15
CA TRP A 764 32.10 29.53 24.75
C TRP A 764 32.48 29.77 26.22
N GLU A 765 32.53 31.04 26.66
CA GLU A 765 32.80 31.41 28.06
C GLU A 765 31.56 31.29 28.97
N ARG A 766 30.37 31.02 28.41
CA ARG A 766 29.11 30.94 29.17
C ARG A 766 29.16 29.88 30.27
N ARG A 767 28.52 30.21 31.40
CA ARG A 767 28.22 29.34 32.53
C ARG A 767 26.77 29.55 32.94
N THR A 768 25.94 28.52 32.87
CA THR A 768 24.55 28.56 33.31
C THR A 768 24.49 28.26 34.81
N GLU A 769 24.31 29.31 35.63
CA GLU A 769 24.13 29.17 37.08
C GLU A 769 22.79 28.50 37.41
N THR A 770 22.80 27.17 37.51
CA THR A 770 21.71 26.42 38.12
C THR A 770 21.81 26.52 39.65
N MET A 771 20.79 27.11 40.27
CA MET A 771 20.61 27.04 41.74
C MET A 771 20.32 25.59 42.14
N ALA A 772 21.37 24.84 42.48
CA ALA A 772 21.23 23.51 43.05
C ALA A 772 20.55 23.59 44.44
N PRO A 773 19.68 22.62 44.79
CA PRO A 773 19.08 22.58 46.12
C PRO A 773 20.15 22.37 47.20
N ALA A 774 19.96 23.02 48.35
CA ALA A 774 20.95 23.10 49.41
C ALA A 774 21.01 21.81 50.27
N ASP A 775 21.54 20.72 49.72
CA ASP A 775 21.96 19.54 50.50
C ASP A 775 23.02 18.68 49.78
N SER A 776 24.23 19.22 49.60
CA SER A 776 25.45 18.48 49.23
C SER A 776 26.71 19.34 49.38
N THR A 777 27.40 19.27 50.52
CA THR A 777 28.64 20.02 50.82
C THR A 777 29.90 19.43 50.16
N ALA A 778 29.74 18.71 49.03
CA ALA A 778 30.84 18.16 48.24
C ALA A 778 30.96 18.93 46.92
N GLU A 779 31.95 19.81 46.82
CA GLU A 779 32.26 20.50 45.56
C GLU A 779 32.68 19.49 44.48
N LYS A 780 31.83 19.27 43.48
CA LYS A 780 32.24 18.56 42.27
C LYS A 780 33.25 19.42 41.49
N THR A 781 34.41 18.84 41.24
CA THR A 781 35.50 19.37 40.41
C THR A 781 35.70 18.48 39.18
N LEU A 782 36.36 19.00 38.14
CA LEU A 782 36.72 18.19 36.98
C LEU A 782 37.67 17.04 37.39
N SER A 783 37.37 15.82 36.95
CA SER A 783 38.17 14.62 37.19
C SER A 783 39.13 14.34 36.03
N ASN A 784 40.37 13.97 36.35
CA ASN A 784 41.40 13.59 35.38
C ASN A 784 41.58 12.07 35.21
N GLU A 785 40.58 11.28 35.62
CA GLU A 785 40.59 9.82 35.40
C GLU A 785 40.60 9.50 33.88
N ARG A 786 41.48 8.57 33.49
CA ARG A 786 41.75 8.16 32.10
C ARG A 786 41.00 6.88 31.74
N ASN A 787 40.79 5.99 32.72
CA ASN A 787 40.20 4.67 32.57
C ASN A 787 38.71 4.69 32.99
N THR A 788 37.96 5.61 32.40
CA THR A 788 36.52 5.79 32.60
C THR A 788 35.86 6.07 31.25
N ASP A 789 34.55 5.96 31.14
CA ASP A 789 33.85 6.20 29.87
C ASP A 789 34.09 7.62 29.33
N PHE A 790 34.54 7.70 28.07
CA PHE A 790 34.70 8.95 27.32
C PHE A 790 33.69 9.08 26.18
N LEU A 791 33.52 10.33 25.76
CA LEU A 791 32.65 10.80 24.70
C LEU A 791 33.47 11.68 23.75
N PHE A 792 33.08 11.71 22.48
CA PHE A 792 33.58 12.67 21.49
C PHE A 792 32.42 13.53 21.01
N ILE A 793 32.51 14.85 21.15
CA ILE A 793 31.41 15.78 20.94
C ILE A 793 31.78 16.83 19.89
N PHE A 794 30.90 17.04 18.90
CA PHE A 794 30.86 18.28 18.12
C PHE A 794 29.87 19.25 18.77
N ALA A 795 30.33 20.39 19.26
CA ALA A 795 29.48 21.47 19.76
C ALA A 795 29.40 22.60 18.72
N TYR A 796 28.20 23.06 18.35
CA TYR A 796 28.00 24.07 17.30
C TYR A 796 26.74 24.90 17.56
N SER A 797 26.66 26.10 16.96
CA SER A 797 25.40 26.87 16.93
C SER A 797 24.44 26.20 15.93
N PRO A 798 23.12 26.10 16.21
CA PRO A 798 22.17 25.38 15.36
C PRO A 798 22.29 25.70 13.85
N ASP A 799 22.34 26.99 13.50
CA ASP A 799 22.42 27.45 12.09
C ASP A 799 23.82 27.38 11.46
N SER A 800 24.85 26.95 12.21
CA SER A 800 26.26 27.01 11.75
C SER A 800 26.76 25.73 11.07
N VAL A 801 25.99 24.65 11.15
CA VAL A 801 26.33 23.31 10.63
C VAL A 801 25.06 22.68 10.04
N ASP A 802 25.19 22.03 8.88
CA ASP A 802 24.14 21.16 8.33
C ASP A 802 24.06 19.89 9.19
N GLU A 803 23.28 19.95 10.26
CA GLU A 803 23.19 18.94 11.33
C GLU A 803 22.82 17.56 10.77
N ASN A 804 21.82 17.49 9.89
CA ASN A 804 21.37 16.26 9.26
C ASN A 804 22.46 15.63 8.38
N ARG A 805 23.21 16.45 7.63
CA ARG A 805 24.29 15.98 6.76
C ARG A 805 25.54 15.58 7.54
N LEU A 806 25.89 16.31 8.60
CA LEU A 806 26.98 15.93 9.50
C LEU A 806 26.65 14.59 10.18
N LEU A 807 25.42 14.44 10.70
CA LEU A 807 24.94 13.18 11.28
C LEU A 807 25.03 12.03 10.26
N TYR A 808 24.57 12.24 9.02
CA TYR A 808 24.61 11.22 7.97
C TYR A 808 26.04 10.78 7.63
N GLU A 809 26.97 11.71 7.36
CA GLU A 809 28.36 11.36 7.00
C GLU A 809 29.11 10.75 8.20
N LEU A 810 28.83 11.20 9.44
CA LEU A 810 29.41 10.65 10.66
C LEU A 810 28.91 9.22 10.95
N ALA A 811 27.60 8.98 10.84
CA ALA A 811 27.02 7.64 10.98
C ALA A 811 27.56 6.68 9.92
N LYS A 812 27.59 7.12 8.65
CA LYS A 812 28.15 6.38 7.51
C LYS A 812 29.63 6.04 7.72
N TYR A 813 30.44 6.96 8.24
CA TYR A 813 31.83 6.69 8.61
C TYR A 813 31.95 5.67 9.75
N ASN A 814 31.13 5.77 10.79
CA ASN A 814 31.12 4.82 11.90
C ASN A 814 30.79 3.40 11.40
N PHE A 815 29.69 3.24 10.66
CA PHE A 815 29.27 1.95 10.09
C PHE A 815 30.28 1.34 9.12
N THR A 816 30.99 2.15 8.32
CA THR A 816 31.96 1.65 7.33
C THR A 816 33.34 1.38 7.90
N SER A 817 33.75 2.07 8.97
CA SER A 817 35.11 1.97 9.53
C SER A 817 35.22 0.99 10.69
N TYR A 818 34.14 0.73 11.43
CA TYR A 818 34.18 -0.02 12.69
C TYR A 818 33.16 -1.17 12.73
N MET A 819 33.35 -2.17 11.87
CA MET A 819 32.44 -3.34 11.71
C MET A 819 32.18 -4.17 12.99
N VAL A 820 32.91 -3.93 14.09
CA VAL A 820 32.79 -4.64 15.38
C VAL A 820 32.68 -3.71 16.61
N ARG A 821 32.52 -2.39 16.41
CA ARG A 821 32.20 -1.42 17.48
C ARG A 821 30.98 -0.60 17.06
N ASN A 822 29.90 -0.70 17.83
CA ASN A 822 28.79 0.24 17.71
C ASN A 822 29.16 1.51 18.49
N PHE A 823 28.88 2.67 17.89
CA PHE A 823 29.03 3.98 18.53
C PHE A 823 27.71 4.74 18.38
N ASP A 824 27.03 4.98 19.49
CA ASP A 824 25.75 5.69 19.48
C ASP A 824 25.99 7.19 19.30
N ILE A 825 25.32 7.79 18.32
CA ILE A 825 25.34 9.23 18.05
C ILE A 825 24.04 9.83 18.55
N VAL A 826 24.13 10.80 19.47
CA VAL A 826 22.98 11.51 20.06
C VAL A 826 23.18 13.01 19.85
N ILE A 827 22.11 13.72 19.48
CA ILE A 827 22.12 15.19 19.39
C ILE A 827 21.37 15.73 20.61
N GLU A 828 22.06 16.51 21.43
CA GLU A 828 21.51 17.19 22.60
C GLU A 828 21.41 18.70 22.32
N PRO A 829 20.20 19.27 22.17
CA PRO A 829 20.03 20.72 22.06
C PRO A 829 20.20 21.39 23.44
N MET A 830 20.95 22.48 23.48
CA MET A 830 21.12 23.34 24.67
C MET A 830 21.01 24.83 24.29
N GLU A 831 20.92 25.71 25.29
CA GLU A 831 20.69 27.16 25.14
C GLU A 831 21.74 27.88 24.26
N GLY A 832 21.50 27.88 22.94
CA GLY A 832 22.37 28.47 21.92
C GLY A 832 23.49 27.56 21.39
N ILE A 833 23.51 26.27 21.74
CA ILE A 833 24.51 25.29 21.27
C ILE A 833 23.87 23.90 21.14
N ASN A 834 23.97 23.27 19.98
CA ASN A 834 23.69 21.83 19.82
C ASN A 834 24.97 21.02 20.05
N ARG A 835 24.83 19.85 20.69
CA ARG A 835 25.93 18.89 20.93
C ARG A 835 25.65 17.58 20.21
N MET A 836 26.36 17.30 19.13
CA MET A 836 26.36 15.96 18.51
C MET A 836 27.43 15.11 19.19
N THR A 837 26.97 14.22 20.08
CA THR A 837 27.78 13.37 20.96
C THR A 837 27.89 11.96 20.39
N VAL A 838 29.12 11.51 20.13
CA VAL A 838 29.47 10.11 19.86
C VAL A 838 29.89 9.43 21.15
N SER A 839 29.25 8.31 21.48
CA SER A 839 29.51 7.54 22.70
C SER A 839 29.90 6.09 22.42
N GLY A 840 30.45 5.40 23.42
CA GLY A 840 30.92 4.01 23.30
C GLY A 840 32.43 3.81 23.49
N PHE A 841 33.14 4.81 24.01
CA PHE A 841 34.57 4.71 24.37
C PHE A 841 34.76 4.42 25.86
N ARG A 842 35.47 3.35 26.20
CA ARG A 842 35.72 2.84 27.57
C ARG A 842 36.80 3.62 28.33
N ASN A 843 37.59 4.43 27.63
CA ASN A 843 38.74 5.17 28.15
C ASN A 843 39.12 6.32 27.21
N TYR A 844 40.00 7.21 27.70
CA TYR A 844 40.52 8.35 26.96
C TYR A 844 41.22 7.97 25.64
N ASP A 845 41.97 6.86 25.64
CA ASP A 845 42.78 6.45 24.49
C ASP A 845 41.91 5.95 23.33
N GLU A 846 40.83 5.23 23.59
CA GLU A 846 39.83 4.86 22.59
C GLU A 846 39.21 6.11 21.94
N ALA A 847 38.76 7.09 22.74
CA ALA A 847 38.16 8.32 22.22
C ALA A 847 39.15 9.19 21.43
N LEU A 848 40.42 9.25 21.87
CA LEU A 848 41.48 9.98 21.16
C LEU A 848 41.93 9.27 19.88
N GLN A 849 41.96 7.93 19.84
CA GLN A 849 42.20 7.18 18.61
C GLN A 849 41.07 7.40 17.60
N TYR A 850 39.81 7.36 18.04
CA TYR A 850 38.65 7.65 17.20
C TYR A 850 38.73 9.06 16.61
N ALA A 851 38.92 10.07 17.44
CA ALA A 851 39.05 11.46 17.00
C ALA A 851 40.18 11.64 15.96
N ARG A 852 41.35 11.04 16.19
CA ARG A 852 42.49 11.11 15.26
C ARG A 852 42.20 10.45 13.89
N GLN A 853 41.44 9.35 13.87
CA GLN A 853 41.04 8.70 12.62
C GLN A 853 39.95 9.52 11.89
N LEU A 854 39.02 10.12 12.65
CA LEU A 854 37.98 11.01 12.15
C LEU A 854 38.56 12.29 11.52
N TYR A 855 39.62 12.85 12.09
CA TYR A 855 40.36 13.98 11.51
C TYR A 855 41.01 13.69 10.14
N GLY A 856 41.20 12.42 9.78
CA GLY A 856 41.59 12.03 8.43
C GLY A 856 40.47 12.23 7.39
N GLN A 857 39.21 12.27 7.83
CA GLN A 857 38.03 12.32 6.97
C GLN A 857 37.66 13.75 6.58
N GLN A 858 38.34 14.26 5.55
CA GLN A 858 38.14 15.62 5.02
C GLN A 858 36.67 15.97 4.75
N ASN A 859 35.84 15.00 4.33
CA ASN A 859 34.42 15.21 4.10
C ASN A 859 33.65 15.59 5.38
N ILE A 860 33.94 14.94 6.51
CA ILE A 860 33.28 15.20 7.80
C ILE A 860 33.80 16.49 8.41
N ILE A 861 35.13 16.67 8.43
CA ILE A 861 35.77 17.88 8.98
C ILE A 861 35.32 19.14 8.21
N ARG A 862 35.00 19.03 6.91
CA ARG A 862 34.42 20.14 6.13
C ARG A 862 32.97 20.47 6.51
N GLN A 863 32.14 19.51 6.90
CA GLN A 863 30.79 19.81 7.42
C GLN A 863 30.87 20.36 8.86
N ALA A 864 31.79 19.82 9.67
CA ALA A 864 32.03 20.21 11.04
C ALA A 864 32.85 21.51 11.21
N ALA A 865 33.10 22.27 10.14
CA ALA A 865 34.09 23.36 10.10
C ALA A 865 33.77 24.55 11.03
N HIS A 866 32.52 24.71 11.47
CA HIS A 866 32.09 25.73 12.43
C HIS A 866 31.77 25.16 13.82
N SER A 867 32.14 23.90 14.08
CA SER A 867 31.96 23.23 15.38
C SER A 867 33.26 23.18 16.19
N ARG A 868 33.13 23.12 17.52
CA ARG A 868 34.20 22.85 18.48
C ARG A 868 34.16 21.38 18.89
N THR A 869 35.23 20.64 18.60
CA THR A 869 35.39 19.23 18.96
C THR A 869 35.89 19.07 20.40
N ILE A 870 35.33 18.15 21.17
CA ILE A 870 35.69 17.93 22.58
C ILE A 870 35.78 16.43 22.88
N ILE A 871 36.85 16.00 23.57
CA ILE A 871 36.95 14.67 24.19
C ILE A 871 36.74 14.85 25.68
N ILE A 872 35.67 14.27 26.24
CA ILE A 872 35.27 14.47 27.64
C ILE A 872 34.73 13.17 28.27
N SER A 873 35.00 12.95 29.56
CA SER A 873 34.45 11.80 30.28
C SER A 873 32.97 12.00 30.62
N LYS A 874 32.19 10.91 30.70
CA LYS A 874 30.79 10.94 31.17
C LYS A 874 30.65 11.59 32.55
N THR A 875 31.68 11.50 33.39
CA THR A 875 31.76 12.13 34.72
C THR A 875 31.94 13.65 34.69
N ASN A 876 32.57 14.20 33.65
CA ASN A 876 32.83 15.64 33.52
C ASN A 876 31.75 16.37 32.71
N LEU A 877 31.07 15.70 31.77
CA LEU A 877 30.06 16.33 30.90
C LEU A 877 28.97 17.13 31.64
N PRO A 878 28.39 16.68 32.78
CA PRO A 878 27.38 17.46 33.51
C PRO A 878 27.90 18.77 34.14
N LEU A 879 29.23 18.94 34.21
CA LEU A 879 29.88 20.15 34.74
C LEU A 879 30.21 21.17 33.63
N LEU A 880 30.08 20.78 32.35
CA LEU A 880 30.44 21.56 31.16
C LEU A 880 29.26 22.43 30.70
N GLY A 881 29.46 23.74 30.69
CA GLY A 881 28.43 24.76 30.45
C GLY A 881 27.65 25.17 31.71
N THR A 882 27.81 24.45 32.82
CA THR A 882 27.17 24.76 34.12
C THR A 882 28.17 25.42 35.08
N LYS A 883 29.06 24.64 35.70
CA LYS A 883 30.08 25.13 36.64
C LYS A 883 31.38 25.58 35.94
N TYR A 884 31.73 24.94 34.82
CA TYR A 884 32.91 25.25 34.02
C TYR A 884 32.49 25.59 32.59
N SER A 885 33.05 26.66 32.02
CA SER A 885 32.85 26.99 30.60
C SER A 885 33.61 26.02 29.69
N TYR A 886 33.39 26.11 28.38
CA TYR A 886 34.15 25.32 27.40
C TYR A 886 35.65 25.67 27.44
N ASP A 887 35.97 26.95 27.62
CA ASP A 887 37.36 27.41 27.72
C ASP A 887 38.01 27.06 29.07
N ASP A 888 37.24 26.89 30.14
CA ASP A 888 37.74 26.30 31.40
C ASP A 888 38.07 24.82 31.24
N TYR A 889 37.22 24.08 30.52
CA TYR A 889 37.48 22.66 30.23
C TYR A 889 38.69 22.47 29.31
N ASP A 890 38.88 23.29 28.27
CA ASP A 890 40.05 23.19 27.42
C ASP A 890 41.37 23.51 28.16
N LYS A 891 41.36 24.47 29.10
CA LYS A 891 42.51 24.72 30.00
C LYS A 891 42.83 23.49 30.87
N PHE A 892 41.80 22.79 31.35
CA PHE A 892 41.94 21.55 32.11
C PHE A 892 42.44 20.39 31.22
N TYR A 893 41.85 20.20 30.05
CA TYR A 893 42.21 19.17 29.07
C TYR A 893 43.67 19.28 28.63
N ASN A 894 44.11 20.48 28.24
CA ASN A 894 45.48 20.74 27.80
C ASN A 894 46.53 20.53 28.91
N LYS A 895 46.12 20.65 30.18
CA LYS A 895 47.00 20.41 31.34
C LYS A 895 47.04 18.94 31.77
N HIS A 896 45.92 18.22 31.71
CA HIS A 896 45.77 16.89 32.33
C HIS A 896 45.68 15.72 31.34
N PHE A 897 45.23 15.95 30.10
CA PHE A 897 45.03 14.89 29.10
C PHE A 897 45.94 15.02 27.88
N ALA A 898 46.06 16.21 27.28
CA ALA A 898 46.89 16.41 26.09
C ALA A 898 48.38 16.01 26.23
N PRO A 899 49.04 16.12 27.41
CA PRO A 899 50.44 15.68 27.58
C PRO A 899 50.62 14.16 27.69
N LEU A 900 49.55 13.37 27.75
CA LEU A 900 49.64 11.92 27.99
C LEU A 900 50.14 11.15 26.77
N LYS A 901 51.08 10.23 26.99
CA LYS A 901 51.46 9.23 25.98
C LYS A 901 50.32 8.24 25.79
N VAL A 902 49.78 8.21 24.57
CA VAL A 902 48.67 7.34 24.14
C VAL A 902 49.18 5.95 23.81
N SER A 903 48.34 4.93 24.00
CA SER A 903 48.58 3.56 23.52
C SER A 903 48.73 3.51 22.00
N THR A 904 49.68 2.70 21.52
CA THR A 904 49.90 2.37 20.10
C THR A 904 49.16 1.12 19.64
N LEU A 905 48.41 0.44 20.52
CA LEU A 905 47.54 -0.68 20.17
C LEU A 905 46.28 -0.17 19.47
N HIS A 906 45.72 -0.94 18.53
CA HIS A 906 44.45 -0.59 17.88
C HIS A 906 43.26 -0.93 18.80
N LEU A 907 42.84 0.02 19.65
CA LEU A 907 41.83 -0.24 20.69
C LEU A 907 40.39 -0.34 20.15
N LEU A 908 40.17 0.07 18.90
CA LEU A 908 38.84 0.15 18.27
C LEU A 908 38.52 -1.03 17.33
N THR A 909 39.41 -2.04 17.25
CA THR A 909 39.24 -3.22 16.38
C THR A 909 38.76 -4.47 17.13
N GLU A 910 38.51 -4.38 18.44
CA GLU A 910 38.04 -5.49 19.28
C GLU A 910 36.64 -5.18 19.86
N PRO A 911 35.70 -6.15 19.90
CA PRO A 911 34.32 -5.89 20.30
C PRO A 911 34.16 -5.46 21.76
N THR A 912 33.10 -4.70 22.04
CA THR A 912 32.80 -4.13 23.36
C THR A 912 32.46 -5.16 24.44
N GLU A 913 32.19 -6.42 24.08
CA GLU A 913 32.15 -7.58 24.98
C GLU A 913 32.12 -8.89 24.19
N ILE A 914 32.56 -10.01 24.79
CA ILE A 914 32.22 -11.34 24.26
C ILE A 914 30.84 -11.72 24.80
N THR A 915 29.80 -11.13 24.21
CA THR A 915 28.42 -11.45 24.56
C THR A 915 28.09 -12.85 24.08
N THR A 916 28.19 -13.85 24.96
CA THR A 916 27.64 -15.18 24.70
C THR A 916 26.13 -15.04 24.53
N VAL A 917 25.62 -15.21 23.31
CA VAL A 917 24.20 -15.06 22.98
C VAL A 917 23.40 -16.20 23.61
N ARG A 918 23.01 -16.02 24.88
CA ARG A 918 21.92 -16.78 25.49
C ARG A 918 20.65 -16.44 24.70
N ARG A 919 20.18 -17.39 23.89
CA ARG A 919 18.80 -17.35 23.38
C ARG A 919 17.84 -17.17 24.55
N LYS A 920 16.85 -16.30 24.39
CA LYS A 920 15.59 -16.39 25.12
C LYS A 920 14.75 -17.51 24.52
N ASP A 921 15.16 -18.75 24.77
CA ASP A 921 14.24 -19.87 24.68
C ASP A 921 13.36 -19.79 25.94
N ASN A 922 12.03 -19.79 25.79
CA ASN A 922 11.09 -19.83 26.91
C ASN A 922 11.06 -21.26 27.48
N GLY A 923 12.12 -21.62 28.21
CA GLY A 923 12.21 -22.88 28.92
C GLY A 923 11.22 -22.97 30.08
N MET A 924 10.63 -24.16 30.25
CA MET A 924 9.83 -24.50 31.43
C MET A 924 10.65 -24.38 32.72
N THR A 925 9.97 -24.15 33.83
CA THR A 925 10.60 -24.03 35.15
C THR A 925 11.19 -25.36 35.63
N PRO A 926 12.18 -25.36 36.55
CA PRO A 926 12.74 -26.60 37.09
C PRO A 926 11.69 -27.55 37.71
N GLU A 927 10.64 -27.00 38.32
CA GLU A 927 9.53 -27.76 38.92
C GLU A 927 8.59 -28.41 37.88
N GLU A 928 8.60 -27.92 36.64
CA GLU A 928 7.91 -28.55 35.51
C GLU A 928 8.77 -29.62 34.83
N ILE A 929 10.10 -29.44 34.82
CA ILE A 929 11.06 -30.42 34.28
C ILE A 929 11.08 -31.70 35.12
N ASP A 930 11.11 -31.58 36.45
CA ASP A 930 11.08 -32.74 37.37
C ASP A 930 9.81 -33.59 37.16
N ARG A 931 8.65 -32.94 36.93
CA ARG A 931 7.36 -33.62 36.64
C ARG A 931 7.31 -34.31 35.27
N LEU A 932 8.16 -33.91 34.32
CA LEU A 932 8.22 -34.52 32.99
C LEU A 932 9.18 -35.72 32.96
N LEU A 933 10.25 -35.71 33.74
CA LEU A 933 11.16 -36.85 33.88
C LEU A 933 10.46 -38.08 34.48
N ASP A 934 9.57 -37.88 35.45
CA ASP A 934 8.80 -38.94 36.13
C ASP A 934 7.77 -39.65 35.22
N ASN A 935 7.49 -39.11 34.02
CA ASN A 935 6.49 -39.66 33.07
C ASN A 935 7.08 -40.31 31.81
N GLY A 936 8.42 -40.47 31.72
CA GLY A 936 9.05 -41.44 30.82
C GLY A 936 8.97 -41.18 29.30
N THR A 937 8.73 -39.95 28.85
CA THR A 937 8.73 -39.63 27.40
C THR A 937 10.11 -39.19 26.90
N PHE A 938 10.72 -40.04 26.07
CA PHE A 938 11.93 -39.75 25.30
C PHE A 938 11.68 -38.65 24.25
N ILE A 939 12.66 -37.76 24.06
CA ILE A 939 12.77 -36.88 22.87
C ILE A 939 14.17 -37.07 22.28
N ASP A 940 14.21 -37.40 20.99
CA ASP A 940 15.42 -37.66 20.22
C ASP A 940 15.96 -36.35 19.60
N ASN A 941 17.25 -36.06 19.82
CA ASN A 941 17.97 -34.92 19.24
C ASN A 941 18.91 -35.39 18.11
N GLY A 942 18.38 -36.24 17.21
CA GLY A 942 19.12 -37.07 16.25
C GLY A 942 20.30 -36.41 15.55
N LEU A 943 21.51 -36.74 16.00
CA LEU A 943 22.78 -36.31 15.42
C LEU A 943 23.88 -37.40 15.54
N ASP A 944 23.50 -38.66 15.32
CA ASP A 944 24.43 -39.80 15.32
C ASP A 944 25.44 -39.75 14.16
N VAL A 945 26.70 -39.46 14.47
CA VAL A 945 27.88 -40.01 13.77
C VAL A 945 29.00 -40.26 14.78
N GLU A 946 29.17 -41.51 15.21
CA GLU A 946 30.32 -41.91 16.03
C GLU A 946 31.66 -41.85 15.24
N PRO A 947 32.75 -41.39 15.86
CA PRO A 947 34.10 -41.81 15.51
C PRO A 947 34.52 -43.04 16.36
N ALA A 948 35.04 -44.08 15.72
CA ALA A 948 35.40 -45.33 16.39
C ALA A 948 36.60 -45.20 17.36
N GLU A 949 36.63 -46.13 18.32
CA GLU A 949 37.55 -46.16 19.46
C GLU A 949 39.05 -46.09 19.09
N THR A 950 39.81 -45.29 19.85
CA THR A 950 41.24 -45.56 20.14
C THR A 950 41.51 -45.23 21.61
N GLY A 951 42.21 -46.13 22.30
CA GLY A 951 42.22 -46.18 23.77
C GLY A 951 43.19 -45.22 24.47
N THR A 952 42.81 -44.83 25.69
CA THR A 952 43.60 -44.07 26.67
C THR A 952 44.89 -44.77 27.09
N ILE A 953 45.98 -44.02 27.30
CA ILE A 953 47.06 -44.35 28.27
C ILE A 953 47.71 -43.06 28.82
N VAL A 954 47.61 -42.92 30.15
CA VAL A 954 48.56 -42.39 31.15
C VAL A 954 49.57 -41.28 30.78
N ALA A 955 49.60 -40.21 31.58
CA ALA A 955 50.76 -39.32 31.83
C ALA A 955 51.39 -39.68 33.20
N PRO A 956 52.69 -39.41 33.46
CA PRO A 956 53.09 -38.06 33.95
C PRO A 956 54.53 -37.59 33.57
N GLU A 957 54.89 -36.35 33.97
CA GLU A 957 56.19 -35.89 34.53
C GLU A 957 57.54 -36.14 33.77
N GLU A 958 58.61 -35.31 33.82
CA GLU A 958 58.88 -34.01 34.48
C GLU A 958 60.11 -33.29 33.81
N THR A 959 60.51 -32.12 34.34
CA THR A 959 61.83 -31.44 34.26
C THR A 959 62.37 -30.80 32.94
N ALA A 960 62.91 -29.59 33.13
CA ALA A 960 64.03 -28.97 32.39
C ALA A 960 65.28 -28.96 33.33
N PRO A 961 66.53 -28.50 33.00
CA PRO A 961 66.84 -27.25 32.28
C PRO A 961 68.19 -27.12 31.48
N GLU A 962 68.38 -25.92 30.88
CA GLU A 962 69.64 -25.15 30.65
C GLU A 962 70.80 -25.56 29.68
N LYS A 963 71.24 -24.53 28.90
CA LYS A 963 72.64 -24.16 28.49
C LYS A 963 73.42 -24.98 27.43
N ASP A 964 74.33 -24.41 26.58
CA ASP A 964 74.70 -23.00 26.29
C ASP A 964 75.39 -22.81 24.89
N ASP A 965 75.82 -21.57 24.59
CA ASP A 965 76.96 -21.13 23.73
C ASP A 965 76.91 -21.00 22.17
N GLY A 966 77.03 -19.74 21.69
CA GLY A 966 77.90 -19.29 20.57
C GLY A 966 77.41 -19.29 19.10
N GLY A 967 77.61 -18.25 18.26
CA GLY A 967 78.04 -16.85 18.53
C GLY A 967 78.53 -16.02 17.30
N THR A 968 77.93 -14.83 17.04
CA THR A 968 78.40 -13.74 16.09
C THR A 968 78.48 -14.12 14.58
N VAL A 969 78.71 -13.27 13.54
CA VAL A 969 79.08 -11.84 13.36
C VAL A 969 78.25 -11.16 12.21
N ILE A 970 78.46 -9.86 11.95
CA ILE A 970 77.96 -8.98 10.84
C ILE A 970 79.11 -8.68 9.81
N PRO A 971 78.98 -8.01 8.62
CA PRO A 971 78.23 -6.77 8.32
C PRO A 971 77.50 -6.75 6.93
N ALA A 972 77.33 -5.55 6.32
CA ALA A 972 76.40 -5.24 5.20
C ALA A 972 77.08 -4.54 3.98
N GLU A 973 76.30 -3.75 3.21
CA GLU A 973 76.63 -3.07 1.93
C GLU A 973 76.69 -4.01 0.69
N GLY A 974 76.44 -3.57 -0.55
CA GLY A 974 75.87 -2.29 -1.02
C GLY A 974 75.98 -2.11 -2.55
N THR A 975 74.91 -1.60 -3.20
CA THR A 975 74.86 -0.87 -4.50
C THR A 975 75.57 -1.39 -5.77
N ASN A 976 74.82 -1.31 -6.89
CA ASN A 976 75.29 -1.01 -8.27
C ASN A 976 76.14 -2.08 -9.01
N ASP A 977 76.33 -2.01 -10.34
CA ASP A 977 75.44 -1.72 -11.49
C ASP A 977 76.19 -2.20 -12.77
N GLU A 978 75.73 -1.85 -13.97
CA GLU A 978 76.37 -2.07 -15.29
C GLU A 978 76.41 -3.55 -15.77
N GLY A 979 76.05 -3.92 -17.02
CA GLY A 979 75.42 -3.17 -18.12
C GLY A 979 76.21 -3.26 -19.43
N ASP A 980 75.60 -3.73 -20.53
CA ASP A 980 76.09 -3.46 -21.89
C ASP A 980 75.06 -3.72 -23.03
N ALA A 981 75.34 -3.15 -24.20
CA ALA A 981 74.81 -3.42 -25.56
C ALA A 981 73.30 -3.18 -25.88
N GLN A 982 73.05 -2.05 -26.55
CA GLN A 982 71.85 -1.75 -27.39
C GLN A 982 71.95 -2.48 -28.75
N GLY A 983 71.00 -2.46 -29.71
CA GLY A 983 69.70 -1.78 -29.94
C GLY A 983 69.27 -2.08 -31.40
N GLY A 984 68.22 -1.52 -32.02
CA GLY A 984 67.03 -0.77 -31.56
C GLY A 984 65.79 -1.34 -32.30
N THR A 985 64.65 -0.68 -32.58
CA THR A 985 64.12 0.71 -32.59
C THR A 985 62.59 0.58 -32.80
N THR A 986 61.60 1.46 -32.56
CA THR A 986 61.27 2.82 -32.01
C THR A 986 59.71 2.91 -32.12
N ILE A 987 58.86 3.87 -31.69
CA ILE A 987 58.87 5.24 -31.09
C ILE A 987 57.45 5.36 -30.40
N VAL A 988 57.16 5.93 -29.22
CA VAL A 988 57.55 7.16 -28.48
C VAL A 988 56.95 8.44 -29.12
N PRO A 989 56.18 9.33 -28.43
CA PRO A 989 55.97 9.51 -26.97
C PRO A 989 54.51 9.28 -26.50
N GLU A 990 54.08 9.34 -25.23
CA GLU A 990 54.52 10.04 -23.99
C GLU A 990 54.05 11.53 -23.83
N PRO A 991 53.95 12.08 -22.59
CA PRO A 991 52.84 12.95 -22.16
C PRO A 991 53.28 14.33 -21.60
N GLU A 992 52.44 15.04 -20.80
CA GLU A 992 52.79 15.71 -19.51
C GLU A 992 51.75 16.75 -18.99
N THR A 993 51.85 17.11 -17.70
CA THR A 993 51.34 18.37 -17.09
C THR A 993 52.30 18.88 -16.01
N PRO A 994 52.80 20.14 -16.09
CA PRO A 994 53.21 20.89 -14.90
C PRO A 994 52.87 22.41 -14.93
N VAL A 995 53.42 23.19 -13.98
CA VAL A 995 52.94 24.53 -13.57
C VAL A 995 54.09 25.56 -13.40
N GLN A 996 53.96 26.77 -14.01
CA GLN A 996 54.78 28.00 -13.80
C GLN A 996 56.31 27.89 -14.15
N PRO A 997 57.16 28.95 -14.16
CA PRO A 997 57.00 30.37 -13.76
C PRO A 997 57.60 31.47 -14.72
N GLU A 998 57.59 32.73 -14.24
CA GLU A 998 58.39 33.95 -14.54
C GLU A 998 59.07 34.29 -15.91
N LYS A 999 58.56 35.39 -16.53
CA LYS A 999 59.24 36.64 -16.97
C LYS A 999 60.43 36.69 -17.98
N LYS A 1000 60.20 37.56 -18.99
CA LYS A 1000 61.12 38.52 -19.68
C LYS A 1000 62.12 38.01 -20.76
N PRO A 1001 62.53 38.87 -21.73
CA PRO A 1001 61.81 40.02 -22.33
C PRO A 1001 61.97 40.15 -23.88
N GLU A 1002 61.39 41.22 -24.45
CA GLU A 1002 61.75 41.87 -25.75
C GLU A 1002 61.49 41.10 -27.07
N THR A 1003 60.95 41.66 -28.16
CA THR A 1003 60.27 42.95 -28.49
C THR A 1003 59.09 42.63 -29.46
N VAL A 1004 58.17 43.47 -29.96
CA VAL A 1004 57.79 44.91 -29.92
C VAL A 1004 56.25 44.92 -30.24
N ASP A 1005 55.37 45.93 -30.10
CA ASP A 1005 55.44 47.40 -30.18
C ASP A 1005 54.35 48.08 -29.28
N LYS A 1006 53.90 49.29 -29.64
CA LYS A 1006 52.75 50.05 -29.07
C LYS A 1006 51.42 49.25 -29.07
N GLY A 1007 50.44 49.52 -28.19
CA GLY A 1007 50.45 50.35 -26.97
C GLY A 1007 49.30 51.37 -26.83
N VAL A 1008 48.61 51.36 -25.67
CA VAL A 1008 47.99 52.53 -24.96
C VAL A 1008 46.71 53.12 -25.62
N THR A 1009 45.55 53.40 -24.97
CA THR A 1009 45.16 53.67 -23.56
C THR A 1009 43.66 53.38 -23.27
N VAL A 1010 43.34 52.98 -22.02
CA VAL A 1010 42.20 53.42 -21.16
C VAL A 1010 40.70 53.08 -21.45
N SER A 1011 40.02 52.72 -20.34
CA SER A 1011 38.58 52.77 -19.98
C SER A 1011 37.63 51.58 -20.28
N PRO A 1012 36.60 51.37 -19.41
CA PRO A 1012 35.61 50.28 -19.50
C PRO A 1012 34.20 50.82 -19.88
N ALA A 1013 33.13 50.11 -19.47
CA ALA A 1013 31.70 50.49 -19.58
C ALA A 1013 31.13 50.37 -21.02
N GLU A 1014 29.82 50.33 -21.29
CA GLU A 1014 28.62 50.04 -20.48
C GLU A 1014 27.46 49.64 -21.42
N ASN A 1015 26.50 48.83 -20.94
CA ASN A 1015 25.03 49.08 -20.90
C ASN A 1015 24.23 49.55 -22.17
N LYS A 1016 22.90 49.40 -22.05
CA LYS A 1016 21.81 50.07 -22.83
C LYS A 1016 21.49 49.50 -24.22
N GLN A 1017 20.26 48.99 -24.45
CA GLN A 1017 18.93 49.67 -24.55
C GLN A 1017 18.78 50.43 -25.88
N LYS A 1018 17.62 50.49 -26.55
CA LYS A 1018 16.29 49.83 -26.42
C LYS A 1018 15.48 50.21 -27.69
N GLU A 1019 14.30 49.61 -27.88
CA GLU A 1019 13.12 50.26 -28.52
C GLU A 1019 13.23 50.70 -30.01
N ASP A 1020 12.16 50.89 -30.78
CA ASP A 1020 10.81 50.29 -30.78
C ASP A 1020 10.20 50.55 -32.18
N ARG A 1021 9.18 49.78 -32.61
CA ARG A 1021 8.18 50.22 -33.64
C ARG A 1021 8.72 50.43 -35.10
N LYS A 1022 7.94 50.51 -36.20
CA LYS A 1022 6.51 50.22 -36.48
C LYS A 1022 6.18 50.15 -37.99
N ASP A 1023 4.92 49.80 -38.26
CA ASP A 1023 4.02 50.22 -39.36
C ASP A 1023 4.06 49.50 -40.72
N GLU A 1024 3.04 49.80 -41.54
CA GLU A 1024 2.23 48.82 -42.27
C GLU A 1024 2.36 48.86 -43.81
N ALA A 1025 1.87 47.76 -44.43
CA ALA A 1025 1.14 47.70 -45.71
C ALA A 1025 1.86 48.00 -47.05
N VAL A 1026 1.54 47.19 -48.08
CA VAL A 1026 0.50 47.49 -49.10
C VAL A 1026 0.25 46.24 -49.98
N ARG A 1027 -0.92 46.17 -50.64
CA ARG A 1027 -1.40 45.05 -51.48
C ARG A 1027 -0.99 45.17 -52.96
N GLN A 1028 -1.17 44.08 -53.73
CA GLN A 1028 -1.63 44.13 -55.13
C GLN A 1028 -2.47 42.88 -55.50
N GLU A 1029 -3.07 42.83 -56.70
CA GLU A 1029 -4.32 42.09 -56.98
C GLU A 1029 -4.26 40.98 -58.06
N HIS A 1030 -5.28 40.11 -58.04
CA HIS A 1030 -5.96 39.35 -59.11
C HIS A 1030 -5.23 38.90 -60.42
N THR A 1031 -5.50 37.64 -60.86
CA THR A 1031 -6.40 37.34 -62.02
C THR A 1031 -6.85 35.87 -62.15
N VAL A 1032 -8.19 35.66 -62.21
CA VAL A 1032 -8.99 34.87 -63.19
C VAL A 1032 -8.70 33.37 -63.51
N SER A 1033 -9.76 32.54 -63.41
CA SER A 1033 -9.89 31.11 -63.81
C SER A 1033 -10.27 30.92 -65.32
N PRO A 1034 -10.25 29.71 -65.97
CA PRO A 1034 -11.02 28.51 -65.56
C PRO A 1034 -10.43 27.10 -65.88
N ALA A 1035 -11.25 26.07 -65.59
CA ALA A 1035 -11.10 24.60 -65.59
C ALA A 1035 -10.80 23.93 -66.98
N PRO A 1036 -10.66 22.56 -67.13
CA PRO A 1036 -10.93 21.47 -66.15
C PRO A 1036 -9.96 20.24 -66.12
N GLY A 1037 -10.08 19.36 -65.10
CA GLY A 1037 -9.72 17.92 -65.26
C GLY A 1037 -9.21 17.10 -64.04
N LYS A 1038 -10.13 16.39 -63.34
CA LYS A 1038 -9.97 15.07 -62.67
C LYS A 1038 -8.86 14.78 -61.61
N THR A 1039 -9.27 14.94 -60.33
CA THR A 1039 -9.42 13.89 -59.26
C THR A 1039 -8.29 12.96 -58.77
N GLU A 1040 -8.30 12.74 -57.44
CA GLU A 1040 -7.86 11.57 -56.64
C GLU A 1040 -6.38 11.46 -56.17
N ASP A 1041 -6.08 12.30 -55.16
CA ASP A 1041 -5.78 11.89 -53.76
C ASP A 1041 -5.03 10.59 -53.43
N VAL A 1042 -3.95 10.72 -52.64
CA VAL A 1042 -3.91 10.29 -51.22
C VAL A 1042 -3.02 11.25 -50.42
N LYS A 1043 -3.49 11.76 -49.28
CA LYS A 1043 -2.65 12.41 -48.25
C LYS A 1043 -2.64 11.60 -46.96
N LYS A 1044 -1.57 11.78 -46.17
CA LYS A 1044 -1.56 11.48 -44.73
C LYS A 1044 -2.00 12.75 -44.00
N ASP A 1045 -2.78 12.60 -42.95
CA ASP A 1045 -2.99 13.67 -41.96
C ASP A 1045 -2.80 13.14 -40.54
N VAL A 1046 -2.38 14.05 -39.67
CA VAL A 1046 -2.20 13.85 -38.22
C VAL A 1046 -3.38 14.51 -37.55
N VAL A 1047 -4.06 13.80 -36.64
CA VAL A 1047 -5.23 14.34 -35.94
C VAL A 1047 -4.77 14.96 -34.62
N THR A 1048 -4.96 16.27 -34.49
CA THR A 1048 -5.07 16.97 -33.21
C THR A 1048 -6.55 17.18 -32.88
N GLU A 1049 -6.87 17.18 -31.59
CA GLU A 1049 -8.23 17.36 -31.07
C GLU A 1049 -8.75 18.78 -31.31
N PRO A 1050 -10.07 18.93 -31.52
CA PRO A 1050 -10.80 20.14 -31.17
C PRO A 1050 -11.82 19.88 -30.03
N ASP A 1051 -11.97 20.89 -29.19
CA ASP A 1051 -13.09 21.07 -28.26
C ASP A 1051 -14.39 21.38 -29.04
N ASP A 1052 -15.56 21.00 -28.51
CA ASP A 1052 -16.86 21.34 -29.12
C ASP A 1052 -18.03 21.28 -28.10
N SER A 1053 -18.23 22.38 -27.39
CA SER A 1053 -19.31 22.55 -26.41
C SER A 1053 -20.67 22.80 -27.10
N ILE A 1054 -21.66 21.91 -26.91
CA ILE A 1054 -23.02 22.11 -27.45
C ILE A 1054 -24.03 22.43 -26.34
N ILE A 1055 -24.63 23.61 -26.47
CA ILE A 1055 -25.66 24.17 -25.58
C ILE A 1055 -27.02 23.51 -25.88
N ILE A 1056 -27.80 23.22 -24.84
CA ILE A 1056 -29.21 22.81 -24.95
C ILE A 1056 -30.09 23.85 -24.26
N PRO A 1057 -30.97 24.58 -24.98
CA PRO A 1057 -31.92 25.51 -24.36
C PRO A 1057 -33.03 24.77 -23.60
N LEU A 1058 -33.54 25.40 -22.54
CA LEU A 1058 -34.74 24.97 -21.82
C LEU A 1058 -35.80 26.07 -21.98
N GLU A 1059 -37.00 25.71 -22.48
CA GLU A 1059 -38.10 26.66 -22.66
C GLU A 1059 -39.47 25.96 -22.45
N GLU A 1060 -40.55 26.73 -22.31
CA GLU A 1060 -41.64 26.41 -21.37
C GLU A 1060 -42.79 25.51 -21.88
N LEU A 1061 -43.54 24.98 -20.90
CA LEU A 1061 -44.82 24.28 -21.03
C LEU A 1061 -45.93 25.17 -21.61
N LYS A 1062 -46.79 24.60 -22.49
CA LYS A 1062 -48.21 24.96 -22.59
C LYS A 1062 -49.11 23.77 -22.91
N ASP A 1063 -50.28 23.75 -22.28
CA ASP A 1063 -51.44 22.92 -22.61
C ASP A 1063 -52.03 23.28 -23.99
N ASP A 1064 -52.67 22.32 -24.68
CA ASP A 1064 -54.13 22.10 -24.54
C ASP A 1064 -54.53 20.81 -25.31
N SER A 1065 -55.83 20.58 -25.54
CA SER A 1065 -56.40 19.24 -25.36
C SER A 1065 -57.43 18.79 -26.40
N THR A 1066 -57.61 17.47 -26.43
CA THR A 1066 -58.78 16.70 -26.91
C THR A 1066 -59.06 16.47 -28.41
N GLN A 1067 -59.47 15.21 -28.65
CA GLN A 1067 -60.73 14.76 -29.29
C GLN A 1067 -60.70 14.01 -30.65
N LYS A 1068 -61.36 12.83 -30.62
CA LYS A 1068 -62.08 12.12 -31.73
C LYS A 1068 -61.23 11.39 -32.80
N GLU A 1069 -61.65 10.26 -33.39
CA GLU A 1069 -62.87 9.42 -33.15
C GLU A 1069 -62.71 7.90 -33.48
N LYS A 1070 -63.82 7.18 -33.25
CA LYS A 1070 -64.13 5.72 -33.30
C LYS A 1070 -64.53 5.22 -34.73
N PRO A 1071 -65.09 3.98 -34.96
CA PRO A 1071 -64.86 2.60 -34.44
C PRO A 1071 -64.90 1.51 -35.59
N LYS A 1072 -65.36 0.27 -35.28
CA LYS A 1072 -65.85 -0.86 -36.14
C LYS A 1072 -64.83 -1.97 -36.53
N GLU A 1073 -65.18 -3.27 -36.62
CA GLU A 1073 -66.39 -4.00 -36.17
C GLU A 1073 -66.16 -5.51 -35.92
N GLU A 1074 -66.95 -6.09 -35.01
CA GLU A 1074 -67.25 -7.54 -34.85
C GLU A 1074 -68.56 -7.89 -35.62
N PRO A 1075 -69.18 -9.10 -35.55
CA PRO A 1075 -68.82 -10.38 -34.88
C PRO A 1075 -68.92 -11.64 -35.78
N LYS A 1076 -68.61 -12.83 -35.22
CA LYS A 1076 -69.58 -13.95 -35.15
C LYS A 1076 -69.17 -15.12 -34.23
N GLN A 1077 -70.13 -15.55 -33.41
CA GLN A 1077 -70.19 -16.80 -32.63
C GLN A 1077 -70.95 -17.89 -33.44
N PRO A 1078 -71.17 -19.18 -33.01
CA PRO A 1078 -71.47 -19.61 -31.61
C PRO A 1078 -71.18 -21.07 -31.13
N LEU A 1079 -71.30 -21.31 -29.80
CA LEU A 1079 -71.63 -22.60 -29.10
C LEU A 1079 -70.62 -23.79 -29.23
N LYS A 1080 -70.50 -24.80 -28.33
CA LYS A 1080 -71.26 -25.21 -27.12
C LYS A 1080 -70.46 -26.16 -26.16
N LYS A 1081 -70.68 -26.01 -24.83
CA LYS A 1081 -70.81 -27.01 -23.73
C LYS A 1081 -69.75 -28.14 -23.43
N GLU A 1082 -69.24 -28.10 -22.18
CA GLU A 1082 -69.37 -29.08 -21.06
C GLU A 1082 -68.43 -30.29 -20.78
N ASN A 1083 -67.94 -30.28 -19.52
CA ASN A 1083 -67.90 -31.32 -18.47
C ASN A 1083 -66.77 -32.35 -18.29
N GLU A 1084 -66.35 -32.44 -17.01
CA GLU A 1084 -65.91 -33.63 -16.22
C GLU A 1084 -64.66 -34.44 -16.68
N GLY A 1085 -63.87 -35.09 -15.82
CA GLY A 1085 -63.90 -35.30 -14.37
C GLY A 1085 -63.10 -36.58 -13.98
N GLY A 1086 -62.68 -36.74 -12.71
CA GLY A 1086 -61.97 -37.94 -12.18
C GLY A 1086 -60.43 -37.85 -12.27
N LYS A 1087 -59.63 -38.12 -11.22
CA LYS A 1087 -59.48 -39.35 -10.39
C LYS A 1087 -59.09 -40.55 -11.29
N THR A 1088 -57.93 -41.21 -11.11
CA THR A 1088 -57.56 -41.95 -9.89
C THR A 1088 -56.05 -42.26 -9.72
N THR A 1089 -55.53 -42.09 -8.50
CA THR A 1089 -54.47 -42.95 -7.89
C THR A 1089 -54.97 -44.39 -7.73
N PRO A 1090 -54.15 -45.46 -7.77
CA PRO A 1090 -53.32 -45.80 -6.57
C PRO A 1090 -52.07 -46.71 -6.71
N LYS A 1091 -51.25 -46.67 -5.64
CA LYS A 1091 -50.36 -47.75 -5.13
C LYS A 1091 -49.20 -48.24 -6.03
N LYS A 1092 -48.24 -49.07 -5.56
CA LYS A 1092 -47.43 -49.15 -4.31
C LYS A 1092 -46.55 -50.41 -4.45
N GLN A 1093 -45.36 -50.43 -3.86
CA GLN A 1093 -44.48 -51.61 -3.65
C GLN A 1093 -43.80 -52.12 -4.97
N GLN A 1094 -42.46 -52.07 -5.02
CA GLN A 1094 -41.50 -53.11 -4.61
C GLN A 1094 -41.57 -54.36 -5.49
N GLU A 1095 -40.56 -54.58 -6.34
CA GLU A 1095 -39.49 -55.54 -6.01
C GLU A 1095 -38.21 -55.25 -6.84
N GLU A 1096 -37.22 -56.13 -6.78
CA GLU A 1096 -35.81 -55.81 -7.02
C GLU A 1096 -35.25 -56.18 -8.42
N ASN A 1097 -34.04 -55.67 -8.63
CA ASN A 1097 -32.85 -56.40 -9.10
C ASN A 1097 -32.45 -56.43 -10.58
N SER A 1098 -31.13 -56.24 -10.78
CA SER A 1098 -30.34 -56.34 -12.02
C SER A 1098 -30.73 -55.43 -13.22
N GLY A 1099 -29.79 -54.91 -14.01
CA GLY A 1099 -28.33 -54.89 -13.83
C GLY A 1099 -27.58 -54.81 -15.16
N GLN A 1100 -26.90 -53.68 -15.42
CA GLN A 1100 -26.08 -53.42 -16.63
C GLN A 1100 -26.90 -53.38 -17.96
N GLU A 1101 -26.45 -52.76 -19.06
CA GLU A 1101 -25.23 -51.99 -19.30
C GLU A 1101 -25.45 -50.75 -20.20
N LYS A 1102 -24.42 -49.91 -20.35
CA LYS A 1102 -24.48 -48.59 -20.98
C LYS A 1102 -24.38 -48.64 -22.52
N LYS A 1103 -25.15 -47.78 -23.21
CA LYS A 1103 -24.73 -47.11 -24.45
C LYS A 1103 -25.37 -45.71 -24.58
N GLN A 1104 -24.86 -44.90 -25.49
CA GLN A 1104 -25.13 -43.47 -25.64
C GLN A 1104 -26.56 -43.16 -26.14
N PRO A 1105 -27.06 -41.94 -25.89
CA PRO A 1105 -27.10 -40.91 -26.95
C PRO A 1105 -26.19 -39.71 -26.58
N ALA A 1106 -25.45 -39.04 -27.46
CA ALA A 1106 -25.72 -38.53 -28.82
C ALA A 1106 -26.39 -37.14 -28.82
N GLU A 1107 -25.63 -36.13 -29.26
CA GLU A 1107 -26.13 -34.81 -29.63
C GLU A 1107 -25.28 -34.30 -30.81
N GLN A 1108 -25.91 -34.06 -31.96
CA GLN A 1108 -25.32 -33.41 -33.13
C GLN A 1108 -25.91 -32.01 -33.27
N LEU A 1109 -25.07 -31.03 -33.63
CA LEU A 1109 -25.28 -29.93 -34.59
C LEU A 1109 -24.52 -28.66 -34.17
N GLU A 1110 -23.36 -28.42 -34.80
CA GLU A 1110 -22.79 -27.09 -35.12
C GLU A 1110 -21.47 -27.29 -35.89
N GLU A 1111 -21.59 -27.62 -37.18
CA GLU A 1111 -20.62 -27.16 -38.20
C GLU A 1111 -20.85 -25.64 -38.39
N GLU A 1112 -19.93 -24.81 -38.89
CA GLU A 1112 -18.80 -25.05 -39.80
C GLU A 1112 -17.61 -24.09 -39.50
N PHE A 1113 -16.75 -23.82 -40.50
CA PHE A 1113 -15.47 -23.07 -40.48
C PHE A 1113 -14.23 -23.84 -40.00
N TYR A 1114 -13.70 -24.63 -40.94
CA TYR A 1114 -12.31 -25.10 -40.95
C TYR A 1114 -11.39 -24.00 -41.55
N PHE A 1115 -10.13 -23.98 -41.15
CA PHE A 1115 -9.04 -23.35 -41.92
C PHE A 1115 -7.87 -24.34 -41.94
N ASP A 1116 -7.39 -24.65 -43.14
CA ASP A 1116 -6.21 -25.49 -43.37
C ASP A 1116 -4.96 -24.59 -43.43
N ASP A 1117 -3.84 -25.10 -42.93
CA ASP A 1117 -2.57 -24.36 -42.86
C ASP A 1117 -1.41 -25.37 -42.72
N THR A 1118 -1.07 -26.03 -43.84
CA THR A 1118 0.01 -27.02 -43.95
C THR A 1118 1.25 -26.43 -44.65
N PRO A 1119 2.38 -26.21 -43.95
CA PRO A 1119 3.60 -25.73 -44.59
C PRO A 1119 4.22 -26.80 -45.50
N GLN A 1120 4.57 -26.43 -46.73
CA GLN A 1120 5.22 -27.31 -47.69
C GLN A 1120 6.67 -27.65 -47.28
N ASP A 1121 7.01 -28.94 -47.25
CA ASP A 1121 8.38 -29.41 -47.05
C ASP A 1121 9.25 -29.16 -48.29
N THR A 1122 10.21 -28.24 -48.18
CA THR A 1122 11.22 -27.97 -49.21
C THR A 1122 12.53 -28.69 -48.86
N GLY A 1123 12.48 -30.01 -48.97
CA GLY A 1123 13.54 -30.91 -48.50
C GLY A 1123 14.94 -30.62 -49.09
N ASN A 1124 15.91 -30.40 -48.21
CA ASN A 1124 17.32 -30.25 -48.58
C ASN A 1124 18.21 -31.21 -47.76
N LYS A 1125 18.86 -32.16 -48.44
CA LYS A 1125 19.59 -33.27 -47.81
C LYS A 1125 20.91 -32.81 -47.20
N ARG A 1126 20.98 -32.73 -45.86
CA ARG A 1126 22.25 -32.74 -45.12
C ARG A 1126 22.49 -34.09 -44.43
N LYS A 1127 23.76 -34.40 -44.16
CA LYS A 1127 24.23 -35.76 -43.87
C LYS A 1127 23.76 -36.25 -42.49
N LYS A 1128 23.55 -37.56 -42.36
CA LYS A 1128 23.37 -38.24 -41.08
C LYS A 1128 24.69 -38.21 -40.30
N ASP A 1129 24.81 -37.32 -39.32
CA ASP A 1129 25.54 -37.65 -38.10
C ASP A 1129 24.64 -38.52 -37.23
N VAL A 1130 25.21 -39.57 -36.61
CA VAL A 1130 24.45 -40.51 -35.78
C VAL A 1130 24.24 -39.87 -34.39
N PRO A 1131 22.99 -39.72 -33.90
CA PRO A 1131 22.75 -39.30 -32.53
C PRO A 1131 23.27 -40.35 -31.54
N ASP A 1132 23.93 -39.91 -30.47
CA ASP A 1132 24.35 -40.79 -29.38
C ASP A 1132 23.11 -41.18 -28.55
N VAL A 1133 22.76 -42.47 -28.54
CA VAL A 1133 21.47 -42.97 -28.03
C VAL A 1133 21.51 -43.05 -26.49
N THR A 1134 21.42 -41.89 -25.85
CA THR A 1134 21.38 -41.75 -24.38
C THR A 1134 20.43 -40.66 -23.85
N ASP A 1135 19.84 -39.82 -24.70
CA ASP A 1135 18.90 -38.77 -24.27
C ASP A 1135 17.49 -39.32 -23.99
N ASP A 1136 17.29 -39.78 -22.76
CA ASP A 1136 15.96 -40.04 -22.19
C ASP A 1136 15.19 -38.72 -22.00
N GLU A 1137 14.42 -38.31 -23.02
CA GLU A 1137 13.35 -37.29 -22.90
C GLU A 1137 12.16 -37.79 -22.04
N TYR A 1138 12.16 -39.08 -21.67
CA TYR A 1138 11.18 -39.78 -20.81
C TYR A 1138 10.98 -39.19 -19.40
N TYR A 1139 11.70 -38.13 -19.04
CA TYR A 1139 11.65 -37.46 -17.74
C TYR A 1139 11.52 -35.93 -17.89
N ASP A 1140 10.72 -35.45 -18.85
CA ASP A 1140 10.35 -34.03 -18.92
C ASP A 1140 9.31 -33.71 -17.83
N LEU A 1141 9.79 -33.27 -16.67
CA LEU A 1141 8.99 -32.82 -15.51
C LEU A 1141 8.28 -31.47 -15.75
N GLU A 1142 7.71 -31.33 -16.94
CA GLU A 1142 6.85 -30.26 -17.41
C GLU A 1142 5.44 -30.81 -17.71
N GLY A 1143 5.29 -32.15 -17.79
CA GLY A 1143 4.00 -32.84 -17.66
C GLY A 1143 3.53 -32.96 -16.20
N PHE A 1144 4.46 -33.17 -15.26
CA PHE A 1144 4.33 -32.97 -13.81
C PHE A 1144 5.71 -32.76 -13.19
#